data_AF-A0A2N1J9B0-F1
#
_entry.id   AF-A0A2N1J9B0-F1
#
_cell.length_a   1.000
_cell.length_b   1.000
_cell.length_c   1.000
_cell.angle_alpha   90.00
_cell.angle_beta   90.00
_cell.angle_gamma   90.00
#
_symmetry.space_group_name_H-M   'P 1'
#
loop_
_entity.id
_entity.type
_entity.pdbx_description
1 polymer ?
#
loop_
_entity_poly.entity_id
_entity_poly.type
_entity_poly.pdbx_seq_one_letter_code
_entity_poly.pdbx_strand_id
1 'polypeptide(L)'
;MKRLGAVLAALLGAHAASAQCCPDARLSHSGLYVNLPQASTLVLYLNSTELAFDNARVSFAGYANRTAQEIRACAESTSMYTAIEACEFVDTQRDAEPMYEYRVSSSARLVEHGIPITQFAPLANAPLGWMLAESEETVLRSVRITLKTHTRKGAPYECHWWLAHLFVPSHARARWPIAPSDAYTRDNRAVLGMVQNEWDGKEPVRISGLMQDPFLPHSRKEAFSQESAWSTSLTMRLRTDGSPVQIRAPVRGTIVWSRAYTRRRLPFHGGWNDEQDWCIVVRDALGFMVTLFGFDVQAPHAQEGDMVDVGDVLGTAPTGSLSHTPPNTQPPADPPKDAAHEGFLPYPYRYRGLQLRVSRTARESACVQAVEPGNACFHPDAQHAIYYNPQLFLSLGTYRSSIPPFSEPARILFSPFVSAVLTEEPVAVPVHSVSYITQLHGPVELFAAFQSFQETPGHASDAMDPISLYALDWAVVPVDAGSPCDAPETTYWRRAFEHSKLPNAWSHPIGALNGTETLLSHYVPALALRTKLSPLFRSHMATQYDEKGRSALYAVTRTRLGEPSRGGVWNTTQEEPGMYYVAVRAYDTWGNAECIASYVRIASQAPLRTWRRMYRHLFAYLRLDPFQVPALLVDWLRRHIVHTYR
;
A
#
# COMPACT_ATOMS: atom_id res chain seq x y z
N MET A 1 29.87 -30.62 32.65
CA MET A 1 28.60 -29.85 32.56
C MET A 1 28.77 -28.43 32.00
N LYS A 2 29.71 -27.58 32.48
CA LYS A 2 29.88 -26.22 31.94
C LYS A 2 30.29 -26.14 30.45
N ARG A 3 30.99 -27.13 29.90
CA ARG A 3 31.32 -27.22 28.46
C ARG A 3 30.17 -27.71 27.57
N LEU A 4 29.20 -28.45 28.11
CA LEU A 4 27.99 -28.85 27.36
C LEU A 4 27.01 -27.68 27.23
N GLY A 5 26.93 -26.81 28.25
CA GLY A 5 26.09 -25.60 28.19
C GLY A 5 26.56 -24.56 27.15
N ALA A 6 27.87 -24.44 26.92
CA ALA A 6 28.40 -23.54 25.90
C ALA A 6 28.20 -24.09 24.47
N VAL A 7 28.25 -25.42 24.29
CA VAL A 7 27.98 -26.07 23.00
C VAL A 7 26.48 -26.07 22.68
N LEU A 8 25.60 -26.26 23.67
CA LEU A 8 24.16 -26.08 23.48
C LEU A 8 23.78 -24.61 23.23
N ALA A 9 24.45 -23.63 23.85
CA ALA A 9 24.22 -22.21 23.55
C ALA A 9 24.74 -21.80 22.17
N ALA A 10 25.80 -22.44 21.66
CA ALA A 10 26.28 -22.25 20.29
C ALA A 10 25.40 -22.95 19.24
N LEU A 11 24.82 -24.11 19.58
CA LEU A 11 23.87 -24.83 18.70
C LEU A 11 22.46 -24.22 18.72
N LEU A 12 22.00 -23.69 19.86
CA LEU A 12 20.72 -22.98 19.99
C LEU A 12 20.82 -21.50 19.59
N GLY A 13 22.02 -20.90 19.63
CA GLY A 13 22.30 -19.55 19.14
C GLY A 13 22.49 -19.46 17.62
N ALA A 14 22.63 -20.61 16.93
CA ALA A 14 22.83 -20.68 15.49
C ALA A 14 21.55 -21.00 14.69
N HIS A 15 20.37 -21.07 15.33
CA HIS A 15 19.10 -21.43 14.67
C HIS A 15 18.02 -20.33 14.75
N ALA A 16 18.40 -19.11 15.13
CA ALA A 16 17.49 -17.96 15.24
C ALA A 16 17.84 -16.82 14.26
N ALA A 17 18.42 -17.13 13.10
CA ALA A 17 18.84 -16.12 12.14
C ALA A 17 18.32 -16.43 10.73
N SER A 18 17.12 -15.96 10.41
CA SER A 18 16.80 -15.61 9.02
C SER A 18 15.94 -14.37 8.83
N ALA A 19 15.53 -13.67 9.91
CA ALA A 19 15.26 -12.24 9.80
C ALA A 19 16.62 -11.53 9.82
N GLN A 20 17.18 -11.28 8.64
CA GLN A 20 18.29 -10.35 8.48
C GLN A 20 17.84 -8.95 8.92
N CYS A 21 17.96 -8.68 10.21
CA CYS A 21 17.80 -7.35 10.77
C CYS A 21 18.95 -6.49 10.28
N CYS A 22 18.69 -5.73 9.22
CA CYS A 22 19.53 -4.67 8.73
C CYS A 22 18.97 -3.32 9.22
N PRO A 23 19.06 -2.99 10.52
CA PRO A 23 18.43 -1.76 11.05
C PRO A 23 18.95 -0.50 10.35
N ASP A 24 20.19 -0.56 9.85
CA ASP A 24 20.87 0.57 9.24
C ASP A 24 20.91 0.52 7.70
N ALA A 25 20.31 -0.49 7.06
CA ALA A 25 20.26 -0.61 5.61
C ALA A 25 18.98 -1.31 5.13
N ARG A 26 18.36 -0.84 4.05
CA ARG A 26 17.14 -1.48 3.52
C ARG A 26 16.97 -1.31 2.01
N LEU A 27 16.25 -2.25 1.41
CA LEU A 27 15.80 -2.17 0.03
C LEU A 27 14.38 -1.58 -0.02
N SER A 28 14.07 -0.81 -1.08
CA SER A 28 12.70 -0.35 -1.34
C SER A 28 11.69 -1.50 -1.39
N HIS A 29 12.13 -2.66 -1.87
CA HIS A 29 11.33 -3.84 -2.14
C HIS A 29 12.16 -5.09 -1.85
N SER A 30 11.58 -6.10 -1.19
CA SER A 30 12.25 -7.38 -0.89
C SER A 30 11.22 -8.49 -0.66
N GLY A 31 11.66 -9.75 -0.65
CA GLY A 31 10.82 -10.93 -0.52
C GLY A 31 10.16 -11.36 -1.84
N LEU A 32 9.07 -12.10 -1.74
CA LEU A 32 8.33 -12.61 -2.89
C LEU A 32 7.35 -11.58 -3.47
N TYR A 33 7.34 -11.44 -4.78
CA TYR A 33 6.35 -10.74 -5.58
C TYR A 33 5.67 -11.70 -6.55
N VAL A 34 4.45 -11.39 -6.98
CA VAL A 34 3.68 -12.23 -7.91
C VAL A 34 3.09 -11.36 -9.01
N ASN A 35 3.31 -11.75 -10.27
CA ASN A 35 2.70 -11.13 -11.46
C ASN A 35 2.69 -9.60 -11.45
N LEU A 36 3.82 -8.98 -11.12
CA LEU A 36 3.87 -7.53 -11.02
C LEU A 36 3.46 -6.88 -12.34
N PRO A 37 2.51 -5.92 -12.32
CA PRO A 37 2.01 -5.29 -13.54
C PRO A 37 3.05 -4.33 -14.15
N GLN A 38 4.08 -3.96 -13.39
CA GLN A 38 5.09 -3.00 -13.78
C GLN A 38 6.40 -3.21 -13.04
N ALA A 39 7.49 -2.80 -13.68
CA ALA A 39 8.79 -2.75 -13.04
C ALA A 39 8.86 -1.58 -12.06
N SER A 40 9.23 -1.86 -10.81
CA SER A 40 9.60 -0.84 -9.84
C SER A 40 11.13 -0.80 -9.71
N THR A 41 11.69 0.41 -9.65
CA THR A 41 13.12 0.57 -9.40
C THR A 41 13.46 0.05 -8.00
N LEU A 42 14.37 -0.92 -7.94
CA LEU A 42 14.93 -1.35 -6.67
C LEU A 42 15.93 -0.29 -6.19
N VAL A 43 15.76 0.19 -4.96
CA VAL A 43 16.59 1.25 -4.38
C VAL A 43 17.17 0.74 -3.07
N LEU A 44 18.49 0.88 -2.89
CA LEU A 44 19.16 0.60 -1.63
C LEU A 44 19.27 1.89 -0.83
N TYR A 45 18.92 1.82 0.45
CA TYR A 45 19.01 2.93 1.35
C TYR A 45 19.88 2.59 2.55
N LEU A 46 20.76 3.51 2.92
CA LEU A 46 21.76 3.32 3.98
C LEU A 46 21.64 4.43 5.00
N ASN A 47 21.68 4.08 6.29
CA ASN A 47 21.72 5.04 7.38
C ASN A 47 23.09 5.71 7.43
N SER A 48 23.18 6.95 6.95
CA SER A 48 24.44 7.65 6.77
C SER A 48 25.15 8.04 8.07
N THR A 49 24.42 8.07 9.18
CA THR A 49 24.96 8.35 10.51
C THR A 49 25.65 7.14 11.12
N GLU A 50 25.21 5.92 10.75
CA GLU A 50 25.71 4.67 11.33
C GLU A 50 26.64 3.91 10.39
N LEU A 51 26.42 3.97 9.07
CA LEU A 51 27.20 3.23 8.07
C LEU A 51 28.14 4.13 7.27
N ALA A 52 29.29 3.56 6.92
CA ALA A 52 30.19 4.13 5.94
C ALA A 52 29.68 3.80 4.52
N PHE A 53 29.70 4.78 3.63
CA PHE A 53 29.48 4.56 2.19
C PHE A 53 30.76 4.20 1.47
N ASP A 54 31.89 4.67 2.01
CA ASP A 54 33.20 4.50 1.40
C ASP A 54 33.54 3.00 1.44
N ASN A 55 33.63 2.38 0.26
CA ASN A 55 33.80 0.94 0.05
C ASN A 55 32.59 0.03 0.32
N ALA A 56 31.38 0.56 0.44
CA ALA A 56 30.19 -0.28 0.48
C ALA A 56 30.07 -1.08 -0.83
N ARG A 57 29.89 -2.39 -0.72
CA ARG A 57 29.75 -3.31 -1.84
C ARG A 57 28.39 -3.96 -1.84
N VAL A 58 27.71 -3.90 -2.97
CA VAL A 58 26.44 -4.60 -3.19
C VAL A 58 26.72 -5.73 -4.17
N SER A 59 26.33 -6.94 -3.82
CA SER A 59 26.52 -8.11 -4.66
C SER A 59 25.23 -8.88 -4.88
N PHE A 60 25.13 -9.48 -6.05
CA PHE A 60 23.99 -10.30 -6.49
C PHE A 60 24.50 -11.71 -6.72
N ALA A 61 23.91 -12.67 -6.01
CA ALA A 61 24.32 -14.05 -6.03
C ALA A 61 23.10 -14.98 -6.06
N GLY A 62 23.34 -16.26 -6.35
CA GLY A 62 22.32 -17.30 -6.21
C GLY A 62 21.11 -17.11 -7.14
N TYR A 63 21.34 -16.66 -8.38
CA TYR A 63 20.29 -16.59 -9.40
C TYR A 63 19.68 -17.96 -9.60
N ALA A 64 18.37 -18.08 -9.39
CA ALA A 64 17.65 -19.31 -9.60
C ALA A 64 16.42 -19.07 -10.48
N ASN A 65 16.24 -19.94 -11.46
CA ASN A 65 15.08 -19.98 -12.34
C ASN A 65 14.41 -21.33 -12.15
N ARG A 66 13.24 -21.38 -11.50
CA ARG A 66 12.58 -22.63 -11.13
C ARG A 66 11.19 -22.73 -11.74
N THR A 67 10.92 -23.83 -12.42
CA THR A 67 9.58 -24.25 -12.84
C THR A 67 8.71 -24.62 -11.64
N ALA A 68 7.39 -24.72 -11.84
CA ALA A 68 6.46 -25.18 -10.80
C ALA A 68 6.84 -26.54 -10.17
N GLN A 69 7.43 -27.46 -10.94
CA GLN A 69 7.89 -28.75 -10.43
C GLN A 69 9.12 -28.59 -9.52
N GLU A 70 10.09 -27.78 -9.93
CA GLU A 70 11.29 -27.52 -9.13
C GLU A 70 10.99 -26.74 -7.85
N ILE A 71 9.96 -25.87 -7.87
CA ILE A 71 9.48 -25.20 -6.66
C ILE A 71 8.98 -26.23 -5.65
N ARG A 72 8.21 -27.24 -6.08
CA ARG A 72 7.74 -28.31 -5.20
C ARG A 72 8.90 -29.16 -4.68
N ALA A 73 9.91 -29.43 -5.51
CA ALA A 73 11.09 -30.19 -5.11
C ALA A 73 11.90 -29.51 -3.98
N CYS A 74 11.83 -28.18 -3.84
CA CYS A 74 12.44 -27.50 -2.69
C CYS A 74 11.88 -28.02 -1.35
N ALA A 75 10.57 -28.28 -1.26
CA ALA A 75 9.94 -28.78 -0.04
C ALA A 75 10.40 -30.20 0.32
N GLU A 76 10.60 -31.06 -0.69
CA GLU A 76 11.12 -32.42 -0.50
C GLU A 76 12.50 -32.41 0.17
N SER A 77 13.33 -31.40 -0.15
CA SER A 77 14.68 -31.28 0.41
C SER A 77 14.75 -30.75 1.85
N THR A 78 13.67 -30.15 2.35
CA THR A 78 13.70 -29.44 3.64
C THR A 78 12.69 -29.94 4.68
N SER A 79 11.77 -30.86 4.31
CA SER A 79 10.74 -31.56 5.13
C SER A 79 9.88 -30.74 6.10
N MET A 80 10.20 -29.47 6.32
CA MET A 80 9.65 -28.56 7.33
C MET A 80 8.98 -27.34 6.67
N TYR A 81 9.27 -27.08 5.39
CA TYR A 81 8.79 -25.89 4.69
C TYR A 81 7.85 -26.24 3.55
N THR A 82 6.92 -25.33 3.30
CA THR A 82 6.05 -25.33 2.12
C THR A 82 6.83 -24.90 0.88
N ALA A 83 6.29 -25.12 -0.32
CA ALA A 83 7.09 -25.13 -1.56
C ALA A 83 7.96 -23.87 -1.79
N ILE A 84 7.37 -22.67 -1.75
CA ILE A 84 8.14 -21.43 -2.00
C ILE A 84 9.03 -21.07 -0.80
N GLU A 85 8.56 -21.27 0.43
CA GLU A 85 9.30 -21.02 1.67
C GLU A 85 10.53 -21.91 1.76
N ALA A 86 10.44 -23.14 1.26
CA ALA A 86 11.55 -24.06 1.13
C ALA A 86 12.59 -23.53 0.14
N CYS A 87 12.16 -23.01 -1.02
CA CYS A 87 13.09 -22.40 -1.97
C CYS A 87 13.75 -21.14 -1.40
N GLU A 88 13.00 -20.29 -0.71
CA GLU A 88 13.54 -19.13 0.01
C GLU A 88 14.59 -19.56 1.06
N PHE A 89 14.31 -20.64 1.80
CA PHE A 89 15.26 -21.22 2.74
C PHE A 89 16.54 -21.69 2.05
N VAL A 90 16.43 -22.49 0.99
CA VAL A 90 17.58 -23.00 0.23
C VAL A 90 18.41 -21.86 -0.37
N ASP A 91 17.77 -20.85 -0.95
CA ASP A 91 18.45 -19.71 -1.59
C ASP A 91 19.21 -18.85 -0.58
N THR A 92 18.67 -18.68 0.61
CA THR A 92 19.30 -17.86 1.66
C THR A 92 20.45 -18.59 2.37
N GLN A 93 20.41 -19.92 2.44
CA GLN A 93 21.45 -20.75 3.05
C GLN A 93 22.60 -21.09 2.08
N ARG A 94 22.37 -21.00 0.77
CA ARG A 94 23.39 -21.31 -0.22
C ARG A 94 24.48 -20.23 -0.19
N ASP A 95 25.70 -20.64 0.13
CA ASP A 95 26.90 -19.88 -0.20
C ASP A 95 27.06 -19.91 -1.73
N ALA A 96 26.79 -18.77 -2.35
CA ALA A 96 26.90 -18.59 -3.79
C ALA A 96 27.90 -17.48 -4.06
N GLU A 97 28.84 -17.75 -4.97
CA GLU A 97 29.75 -16.74 -5.48
C GLU A 97 28.93 -15.60 -6.12
N PRO A 98 29.31 -14.33 -5.88
CA PRO A 98 28.62 -13.20 -6.45
C PRO A 98 28.82 -13.19 -7.96
N MET A 99 27.71 -13.23 -8.70
CA MET A 99 27.76 -13.10 -10.16
C MET A 99 28.09 -11.66 -10.57
N TYR A 100 27.58 -10.70 -9.79
CA TYR A 100 27.85 -9.28 -9.95
C TYR A 100 28.17 -8.67 -8.59
N GLU A 101 29.22 -7.84 -8.54
CA GLU A 101 29.57 -7.02 -7.38
C GLU A 101 29.77 -5.58 -7.82
N TYR A 102 29.15 -4.65 -7.11
CA TYR A 102 29.22 -3.22 -7.38
C TYR A 102 29.73 -2.47 -6.16
N ARG A 103 30.64 -1.51 -6.38
CA ARG A 103 31.11 -0.60 -5.34
C ARG A 103 30.32 0.70 -5.40
N VAL A 104 29.64 1.03 -4.31
CA VAL A 104 28.91 2.28 -4.18
C VAL A 104 29.88 3.45 -4.32
N SER A 105 29.70 4.25 -5.37
CA SER A 105 30.50 5.46 -5.59
C SER A 105 30.14 6.55 -4.58
N SER A 106 31.13 7.32 -4.15
CA SER A 106 30.93 8.52 -3.33
C SER A 106 30.15 9.62 -4.06
N SER A 107 30.09 9.59 -5.40
CA SER A 107 29.25 10.48 -6.22
C SER A 107 27.78 10.07 -6.27
N ALA A 108 27.42 8.84 -5.87
CA ALA A 108 26.04 8.37 -5.75
C ALA A 108 25.36 8.88 -4.45
N ARG A 109 25.97 9.89 -3.79
CA ARG A 109 25.46 10.50 -2.56
C ARG A 109 24.22 11.31 -2.85
N LEU A 110 23.08 10.66 -2.73
CA LEU A 110 21.86 11.32 -2.33
C LEU A 110 21.37 10.61 -1.06
N VAL A 111 21.87 11.12 0.07
CA VAL A 111 21.72 10.54 1.41
C VAL A 111 20.25 10.34 1.82
N GLU A 112 19.34 11.11 1.24
CA GLU A 112 17.88 10.94 1.41
C GLU A 112 17.18 10.25 0.23
N HIS A 113 17.83 10.12 -0.93
CA HIS A 113 17.18 9.60 -2.15
C HIS A 113 17.45 8.13 -2.38
N GLY A 114 18.38 7.51 -1.66
CA GLY A 114 18.73 6.12 -1.90
C GLY A 114 19.50 5.94 -3.21
N ILE A 115 19.94 4.70 -3.40
CA ILE A 115 20.91 4.31 -4.39
C ILE A 115 20.17 3.38 -5.37
N PRO A 116 19.75 3.85 -6.56
CA PRO A 116 18.99 3.05 -7.51
C PRO A 116 19.84 1.89 -8.03
N ILE A 117 19.40 0.66 -7.79
CA ILE A 117 20.14 -0.54 -8.19
C ILE A 117 20.21 -0.71 -9.71
N THR A 118 19.25 -0.15 -10.44
CA THR A 118 19.23 -0.13 -11.91
C THR A 118 20.39 0.63 -12.53
N GLN A 119 21.09 1.49 -11.78
CA GLN A 119 22.29 2.20 -12.26
C GLN A 119 23.57 1.33 -12.19
N PHE A 120 23.50 0.12 -11.63
CA PHE A 120 24.69 -0.73 -11.37
C PHE A 120 24.91 -1.84 -12.39
N ALA A 121 24.01 -2.01 -13.36
CA ALA A 121 24.16 -2.99 -14.44
C ALA A 121 23.81 -2.33 -15.79
N PRO A 122 24.58 -2.56 -16.86
CA PRO A 122 24.15 -2.22 -18.21
C PRO A 122 22.79 -2.86 -18.47
N LEU A 123 21.84 -2.06 -18.99
CA LEU A 123 20.42 -2.37 -19.19
C LEU A 123 20.11 -3.73 -19.86
N ALA A 124 21.06 -4.34 -20.55
CA ALA A 124 20.89 -5.66 -21.17
C ALA A 124 20.90 -6.84 -20.18
N ASN A 125 21.42 -6.68 -18.95
CA ASN A 125 21.58 -7.77 -17.96
C ASN A 125 21.06 -7.40 -16.55
N ALA A 126 20.15 -6.42 -16.44
CA ALA A 126 19.63 -6.01 -15.14
C ALA A 126 18.89 -7.18 -14.45
N PRO A 127 19.23 -7.53 -13.19
CA PRO A 127 18.63 -8.66 -12.47
C PRO A 127 17.11 -8.59 -12.44
N LEU A 128 16.56 -7.38 -12.33
CA LEU A 128 15.12 -7.13 -12.27
C LEU A 128 14.41 -7.37 -13.62
N GLY A 129 15.05 -7.05 -14.75
CA GLY A 129 14.48 -7.31 -16.07
C GLY A 129 14.32 -8.81 -16.33
N TRP A 130 15.34 -9.60 -15.95
CA TRP A 130 15.25 -11.06 -15.98
C TRP A 130 14.17 -11.60 -15.03
N MET A 131 14.06 -11.05 -13.81
CA MET A 131 13.04 -11.48 -12.86
C MET A 131 11.61 -11.27 -13.39
N LEU A 132 11.37 -10.14 -14.06
CA LEU A 132 10.06 -9.74 -14.59
C LEU A 132 9.74 -10.31 -15.97
N ALA A 133 10.68 -11.02 -16.61
CA ALA A 133 10.46 -11.60 -17.92
C ALA A 133 9.20 -12.47 -17.95
N GLU A 134 8.37 -12.31 -18.98
CA GLU A 134 7.20 -13.17 -19.16
C GLU A 134 7.63 -14.64 -19.39
N SER A 135 6.69 -15.55 -19.18
CA SER A 135 6.91 -16.98 -19.31
C SER A 135 5.61 -17.67 -19.71
N GLU A 136 5.67 -18.68 -20.57
CA GLU A 136 4.50 -19.52 -20.86
C GLU A 136 4.19 -20.49 -19.70
N GLU A 137 5.12 -20.66 -18.77
CA GLU A 137 4.98 -21.54 -17.61
C GLU A 137 5.03 -20.75 -16.30
N THR A 138 4.50 -21.35 -15.23
CA THR A 138 4.69 -20.84 -13.87
C THR A 138 6.15 -20.96 -13.45
N VAL A 139 6.78 -19.83 -13.17
CA VAL A 139 8.22 -19.74 -12.91
C VAL A 139 8.50 -18.85 -11.71
N LEU A 140 9.34 -19.34 -10.79
CA LEU A 140 9.92 -18.57 -9.69
C LEU A 140 11.36 -18.18 -10.04
N ARG A 141 11.59 -16.87 -10.12
CA ARG A 141 12.93 -16.29 -10.28
C ARG A 141 13.35 -15.63 -9.00
N SER A 142 14.52 -15.97 -8.48
CA SER A 142 15.04 -15.40 -7.24
C SER A 142 16.51 -15.02 -7.33
N VAL A 143 16.88 -14.06 -6.49
CA VAL A 143 18.25 -13.57 -6.34
C VAL A 143 18.50 -13.20 -4.88
N ARG A 144 19.71 -13.50 -4.40
CA ARG A 144 20.21 -13.05 -3.10
C ARG A 144 21.01 -11.77 -3.30
N ILE A 145 20.63 -10.71 -2.59
CA ILE A 145 21.30 -9.41 -2.60
C ILE A 145 22.06 -9.28 -1.30
N THR A 146 23.36 -8.96 -1.37
CA THR A 146 24.21 -8.81 -0.19
C THR A 146 24.88 -7.43 -0.18
N LEU A 147 24.74 -6.70 0.91
CA LEU A 147 25.49 -5.49 1.21
C LEU A 147 26.63 -5.83 2.18
N LYS A 148 27.87 -5.50 1.81
CA LYS A 148 29.04 -5.51 2.68
C LYS A 148 29.56 -4.10 2.85
N THR A 149 29.64 -3.61 4.08
CA THR A 149 30.21 -2.31 4.39
C THR A 149 30.81 -2.32 5.80
N HIS A 150 31.12 -1.14 6.34
CA HIS A 150 31.52 -0.93 7.71
C HIS A 150 30.58 0.06 8.39
N THR A 151 30.43 -0.07 9.71
CA THR A 151 29.89 1.00 10.53
C THR A 151 30.84 2.20 10.54
N ARG A 152 30.37 3.39 10.91
CA ARG A 152 31.23 4.58 11.11
C ARG A 152 32.31 4.36 12.17
N LYS A 153 32.14 3.36 13.04
CA LYS A 153 33.12 2.91 14.04
C LYS A 153 34.13 1.90 13.49
N GLY A 154 34.04 1.52 12.21
CA GLY A 154 34.95 0.60 11.53
C GLY A 154 34.61 -0.88 11.66
N ALA A 155 33.54 -1.25 12.37
CA ALA A 155 33.13 -2.66 12.47
C ALA A 155 32.54 -3.15 11.14
N PRO A 156 32.83 -4.38 10.69
CA PRO A 156 32.19 -4.95 9.50
C PRO A 156 30.67 -5.03 9.68
N TYR A 157 29.94 -4.71 8.63
CA TYR A 157 28.49 -4.74 8.58
C TYR A 157 28.07 -5.46 7.31
N GLU A 158 27.36 -6.57 7.47
CA GLU A 158 26.90 -7.40 6.36
C GLU A 158 25.41 -7.64 6.46
N CYS A 159 24.74 -7.50 5.32
CA CYS A 159 23.31 -7.54 5.19
C CYS A 159 22.93 -8.36 3.98
N HIS A 160 21.88 -9.17 4.10
CA HIS A 160 21.36 -9.88 2.93
C HIS A 160 19.84 -9.74 2.84
N TRP A 161 19.37 -9.85 1.60
CA TRP A 161 17.96 -9.86 1.25
C TRP A 161 17.73 -10.94 0.20
N TRP A 162 16.58 -11.59 0.27
CA TRP A 162 16.07 -12.44 -0.80
C TRP A 162 15.01 -11.68 -1.57
N LEU A 163 15.16 -11.60 -2.89
CA LEU A 163 14.18 -11.00 -3.77
C LEU A 163 13.74 -12.07 -4.75
N ALA A 164 12.42 -12.26 -4.88
CA ALA A 164 11.87 -13.24 -5.81
C ALA A 164 10.62 -12.74 -6.51
N HIS A 165 10.42 -13.23 -7.73
CA HIS A 165 9.24 -12.99 -8.53
C HIS A 165 8.68 -14.31 -9.02
N LEU A 166 7.42 -14.58 -8.66
CA LEU A 166 6.63 -15.68 -9.20
C LEU A 166 5.80 -15.15 -10.36
N PHE A 167 6.14 -15.58 -11.57
CA PHE A 167 5.30 -15.37 -12.73
C PHE A 167 4.33 -16.54 -12.86
N VAL A 168 3.04 -16.26 -12.97
CA VAL A 168 1.99 -17.23 -13.25
C VAL A 168 1.27 -16.79 -14.53
N PRO A 169 1.38 -17.57 -15.64
CA PRO A 169 0.77 -17.21 -16.90
C PRO A 169 -0.75 -17.17 -16.78
N SER A 170 -1.41 -16.34 -17.59
CA SER A 170 -2.85 -16.05 -17.49
C SER A 170 -3.75 -17.28 -17.46
N HIS A 171 -3.37 -18.36 -18.15
CA HIS A 171 -4.14 -19.61 -18.19
C HIS A 171 -4.04 -20.42 -16.88
N ALA A 172 -2.97 -20.26 -16.11
CA ALA A 172 -2.68 -20.95 -14.85
C ALA A 172 -2.99 -20.10 -13.60
N ARG A 173 -3.38 -18.82 -13.78
CA ARG A 173 -3.84 -17.95 -12.70
C ARG A 173 -5.12 -18.50 -12.05
N ALA A 174 -5.33 -18.11 -10.79
CA ALA A 174 -6.53 -18.46 -10.05
C ALA A 174 -7.80 -17.96 -10.77
N ARG A 175 -8.86 -18.75 -10.71
CA ARG A 175 -10.15 -18.41 -11.32
C ARG A 175 -10.97 -17.51 -10.40
N TRP A 176 -11.85 -16.71 -10.99
CA TRP A 176 -12.83 -15.93 -10.22
C TRP A 176 -13.83 -16.87 -9.54
N PRO A 177 -14.16 -16.68 -8.25
CA PRO A 177 -14.97 -17.62 -7.48
C PRO A 177 -16.48 -17.59 -7.81
N ILE A 178 -16.94 -16.62 -8.60
CA ILE A 178 -18.35 -16.44 -8.96
C ILE A 178 -18.48 -16.11 -10.44
N ALA A 179 -19.66 -16.32 -11.01
CA ALA A 179 -19.91 -15.96 -12.41
C ALA A 179 -20.03 -14.43 -12.55
N PRO A 180 -19.67 -13.85 -13.71
CA PRO A 180 -19.94 -12.45 -14.00
C PRO A 180 -21.43 -12.09 -13.85
N SER A 181 -22.34 -13.03 -14.15
CA SER A 181 -23.78 -12.88 -13.98
C SER A 181 -24.24 -12.80 -12.52
N ASP A 182 -23.42 -13.22 -11.55
CA ASP A 182 -23.75 -13.12 -10.12
C ASP A 182 -23.18 -11.85 -9.47
N ALA A 183 -22.36 -11.08 -10.19
CA ALA A 183 -21.85 -9.78 -9.78
C ALA A 183 -22.82 -8.66 -10.18
N TYR A 184 -23.21 -7.82 -9.21
CA TYR A 184 -24.30 -6.86 -9.38
C TYR A 184 -23.88 -5.42 -9.11
N THR A 185 -24.58 -4.49 -9.77
CA THR A 185 -24.41 -3.04 -9.67
C THR A 185 -25.04 -2.46 -8.40
N ARG A 186 -24.84 -1.15 -8.17
CA ARG A 186 -25.40 -0.43 -7.02
C ARG A 186 -26.92 -0.46 -6.98
N ASP A 187 -27.57 -0.35 -8.14
CA ASP A 187 -29.01 -0.39 -8.34
C ASP A 187 -29.57 -1.82 -8.47
N ASN A 188 -28.77 -2.83 -8.10
CA ASN A 188 -29.15 -4.25 -8.08
C ASN A 188 -29.53 -4.79 -9.47
N ARG A 189 -28.77 -4.39 -10.50
CA ARG A 189 -28.85 -4.92 -11.85
C ARG A 189 -27.62 -5.75 -12.18
N ALA A 190 -27.73 -6.63 -13.17
CA ALA A 190 -26.57 -7.29 -13.74
C ALA A 190 -25.65 -6.23 -14.35
N VAL A 191 -24.33 -6.39 -14.18
CA VAL A 191 -23.33 -5.49 -14.74
C VAL A 191 -23.43 -5.50 -16.27
N LEU A 192 -23.61 -4.33 -16.88
CA LEU A 192 -23.73 -4.18 -18.34
C LEU A 192 -22.38 -4.48 -19.00
N GLY A 193 -22.41 -5.13 -20.17
CA GLY A 193 -21.19 -5.42 -20.95
C GLY A 193 -20.36 -6.61 -20.46
N MET A 194 -20.68 -7.21 -19.31
CA MET A 194 -20.13 -8.51 -18.93
C MET A 194 -20.89 -9.63 -19.65
N VAL A 195 -20.16 -10.59 -20.23
CA VAL A 195 -20.79 -11.71 -20.93
C VAL A 195 -21.60 -12.52 -19.91
N GLN A 196 -22.91 -12.68 -20.16
CA GLN A 196 -23.79 -13.55 -19.36
C GLN A 196 -23.52 -15.01 -19.69
N ASN A 197 -22.30 -15.46 -19.38
CA ASN A 197 -21.88 -16.84 -19.56
C ASN A 197 -22.09 -17.61 -18.26
N GLU A 198 -22.25 -18.93 -18.41
CA GLU A 198 -21.99 -19.88 -17.33
C GLU A 198 -20.59 -19.64 -16.76
N TRP A 199 -20.40 -19.98 -15.49
CA TRP A 199 -19.13 -19.80 -14.81
C TRP A 199 -18.00 -20.56 -15.52
N ASP A 200 -16.97 -19.85 -16.00
CA ASP A 200 -15.69 -20.42 -16.40
C ASP A 200 -14.51 -19.89 -15.54
N GLY A 201 -14.80 -18.89 -14.70
CA GLY A 201 -13.88 -18.20 -13.81
C GLY A 201 -12.72 -17.49 -14.50
N LYS A 202 -12.75 -17.30 -15.82
CA LYS A 202 -11.69 -16.63 -16.59
C LYS A 202 -11.91 -15.13 -16.68
N GLU A 203 -13.16 -14.73 -16.88
CA GLU A 203 -13.51 -13.33 -16.97
C GLU A 203 -13.57 -12.68 -15.59
N PRO A 204 -12.97 -11.50 -15.40
CA PRO A 204 -13.03 -10.80 -14.14
C PRO A 204 -14.44 -10.34 -13.85
N VAL A 205 -14.79 -10.46 -12.57
CA VAL A 205 -16.04 -9.91 -12.06
C VAL A 205 -15.78 -8.53 -11.50
N ARG A 206 -16.85 -7.74 -11.42
CA ARG A 206 -16.73 -6.37 -10.98
C ARG A 206 -16.37 -6.28 -9.50
N ILE A 207 -15.29 -5.56 -9.21
CA ILE A 207 -14.76 -5.40 -7.86
C ILE A 207 -15.34 -4.13 -7.25
N SER A 208 -15.77 -4.24 -5.99
CA SER A 208 -16.41 -3.16 -5.25
C SER A 208 -15.62 -2.75 -4.01
N GLY A 209 -14.45 -3.33 -3.77
CA GLY A 209 -13.52 -3.00 -2.71
C GLY A 209 -12.19 -3.71 -2.90
N LEU A 210 -11.09 -3.10 -2.48
CA LEU A 210 -9.73 -3.54 -2.74
C LEU A 210 -8.95 -3.73 -1.43
N MET A 211 -7.80 -4.41 -1.52
CA MET A 211 -6.92 -4.63 -0.39
C MET A 211 -6.19 -3.34 0.03
N GLN A 212 -5.84 -2.48 -0.93
CA GLN A 212 -5.26 -1.16 -0.66
C GLN A 212 -6.24 -0.15 -0.05
N ASP A 213 -7.43 -0.58 0.36
CA ASP A 213 -8.43 0.32 0.89
C ASP A 213 -8.33 0.37 2.42
N PRO A 214 -8.10 1.55 3.03
CA PRO A 214 -8.05 1.67 4.47
C PRO A 214 -9.48 1.68 5.03
N PHE A 215 -9.72 1.04 6.16
CA PHE A 215 -10.97 1.19 6.89
C PHE A 215 -10.85 2.34 7.88
N LEU A 216 -11.54 3.45 7.60
CA LEU A 216 -11.46 4.69 8.38
C LEU A 216 -12.87 5.12 8.83
N PRO A 217 -13.33 4.65 10.02
CA PRO A 217 -14.72 4.82 10.44
C PRO A 217 -15.06 6.24 10.88
N HIS A 218 -14.04 6.99 11.26
CA HIS A 218 -14.16 8.37 11.70
C HIS A 218 -13.23 9.19 10.83
N SER A 219 -13.64 10.41 10.53
CA SER A 219 -12.84 11.45 9.89
C SER A 219 -12.14 12.36 10.90
N ARG A 220 -12.51 12.24 12.20
CA ARG A 220 -12.02 13.07 13.29
C ARG A 220 -10.94 12.34 14.08
N LYS A 221 -9.87 13.07 14.39
CA LYS A 221 -8.58 12.58 14.89
C LYS A 221 -8.62 11.75 16.17
N GLU A 222 -9.56 12.03 17.06
CA GLU A 222 -9.58 11.48 18.42
C GLU A 222 -9.96 9.98 18.49
N ALA A 223 -10.55 9.40 17.44
CA ALA A 223 -11.01 8.00 17.40
C ALA A 223 -10.20 7.07 16.46
N PHE A 224 -9.18 7.59 15.76
CA PHE A 224 -8.46 6.84 14.72
C PHE A 224 -7.63 5.67 15.25
N SER A 225 -7.13 5.75 16.48
CA SER A 225 -6.08 4.84 16.96
C SER A 225 -6.56 3.44 17.33
N GLN A 226 -7.87 3.25 17.53
CA GLN A 226 -8.43 1.96 17.98
C GLN A 226 -9.31 1.27 16.93
N GLU A 227 -9.72 1.97 15.87
CA GLU A 227 -10.77 1.47 14.95
C GLU A 227 -10.36 1.44 13.48
N SER A 228 -9.12 1.81 13.15
CA SER A 228 -8.63 1.82 11.77
C SER A 228 -7.82 0.56 11.44
N ALA A 229 -8.00 0.04 10.23
CA ALA A 229 -7.34 -1.19 9.78
C ALA A 229 -7.15 -1.20 8.26
N TRP A 230 -6.24 -2.03 7.77
CA TRP A 230 -6.16 -2.32 6.33
C TRP A 230 -7.28 -3.29 5.92
N SER A 231 -7.84 -3.09 4.74
CA SER A 231 -8.47 -4.19 4.03
C SER A 231 -7.41 -5.21 3.64
N THR A 232 -7.65 -6.49 3.86
CA THR A 232 -6.76 -7.57 3.40
C THR A 232 -7.35 -8.33 2.22
N SER A 233 -8.50 -7.87 1.72
CA SER A 233 -9.34 -8.57 0.75
C SER A 233 -9.74 -7.68 -0.42
N LEU A 234 -10.00 -8.29 -1.58
CA LEU A 234 -10.91 -7.70 -2.54
C LEU A 234 -12.36 -8.08 -2.19
N THR A 235 -13.32 -7.24 -2.53
CA THR A 235 -14.75 -7.49 -2.33
C THR A 235 -15.47 -7.45 -3.67
N MET A 236 -16.38 -8.40 -3.89
CA MET A 236 -17.26 -8.48 -5.05
C MET A 236 -18.70 -8.34 -4.56
N ARG A 237 -19.47 -7.42 -5.13
CA ARG A 237 -20.89 -7.25 -4.79
C ARG A 237 -21.71 -8.36 -5.44
N LEU A 238 -22.53 -9.03 -4.64
CA LEU A 238 -23.33 -10.16 -5.08
C LEU A 238 -24.76 -9.76 -5.39
N ARG A 239 -25.39 -10.55 -6.27
CA ARG A 239 -26.83 -10.59 -6.49
C ARG A 239 -27.60 -10.93 -5.20
N THR A 240 -28.74 -10.26 -4.99
CA THR A 240 -29.64 -10.49 -3.83
C THR A 240 -31.10 -10.56 -4.23
N ASP A 241 -31.40 -11.15 -5.39
CA ASP A 241 -32.75 -11.27 -5.96
C ASP A 241 -33.56 -12.48 -5.43
N GLY A 242 -33.06 -13.14 -4.38
CA GLY A 242 -33.66 -14.36 -3.82
C GLY A 242 -33.05 -15.66 -4.34
N SER A 243 -32.22 -15.63 -5.39
CA SER A 243 -31.54 -16.83 -5.89
C SER A 243 -30.18 -17.04 -5.21
N PRO A 244 -29.79 -18.29 -4.90
CA PRO A 244 -28.47 -18.58 -4.32
C PRO A 244 -27.35 -18.36 -5.35
N VAL A 245 -26.34 -17.61 -4.97
CA VAL A 245 -25.09 -17.47 -5.73
C VAL A 245 -24.14 -18.59 -5.32
N GLN A 246 -23.67 -19.38 -6.27
CA GLN A 246 -22.69 -20.44 -6.01
C GLN A 246 -21.28 -19.85 -5.92
N ILE A 247 -20.57 -20.16 -4.83
CA ILE A 247 -19.18 -19.77 -4.63
C ILE A 247 -18.30 -20.99 -4.91
N ARG A 248 -17.31 -20.81 -5.79
CA ARG A 248 -16.49 -21.90 -6.34
C ARG A 248 -15.03 -21.75 -5.97
N ALA A 249 -14.31 -22.88 -5.96
CA ALA A 249 -12.88 -22.95 -5.67
C ALA A 249 -12.05 -22.21 -6.75
N PRO A 250 -11.32 -21.12 -6.38
CA PRO A 250 -10.46 -20.37 -7.31
C PRO A 250 -9.23 -21.15 -7.76
N VAL A 251 -8.75 -22.04 -6.90
CA VAL A 251 -7.50 -22.78 -7.03
C VAL A 251 -7.74 -24.23 -6.65
N ARG A 252 -6.91 -25.11 -7.21
CA ARG A 252 -6.82 -26.50 -6.76
C ARG A 252 -6.03 -26.56 -5.46
N GLY A 253 -6.53 -27.29 -4.47
CA GLY A 253 -5.86 -27.37 -3.18
C GLY A 253 -6.60 -28.18 -2.14
N THR A 254 -6.15 -28.03 -0.89
CA THR A 254 -6.77 -28.65 0.28
C THR A 254 -7.48 -27.58 1.10
N ILE A 255 -8.67 -27.88 1.61
CA ILE A 255 -9.35 -27.01 2.56
C ILE A 255 -8.68 -27.16 3.92
N VAL A 256 -8.04 -26.09 4.39
CA VAL A 256 -7.30 -26.08 5.66
C VAL A 256 -8.07 -25.39 6.79
N TRP A 257 -9.16 -24.71 6.45
CA TRP A 257 -10.08 -24.06 7.38
C TRP A 257 -11.47 -23.98 6.74
N SER A 258 -12.52 -24.39 7.46
CA SER A 258 -13.92 -24.26 7.03
C SER A 258 -14.83 -24.17 8.24
N ARG A 259 -15.13 -22.95 8.72
CA ARG A 259 -15.86 -22.71 9.97
C ARG A 259 -16.66 -21.41 9.93
N ALA A 260 -17.61 -21.28 10.84
CA ALA A 260 -18.27 -20.00 11.12
C ALA A 260 -17.24 -18.92 11.50
N TYR A 261 -17.44 -17.72 10.99
CA TYR A 261 -16.56 -16.59 11.15
C TYR A 261 -17.38 -15.31 11.35
N THR A 262 -17.07 -14.57 12.41
CA THR A 262 -17.64 -13.25 12.64
C THR A 262 -16.87 -12.23 11.81
N ARG A 263 -17.41 -11.88 10.64
CA ARG A 263 -16.86 -10.81 9.84
C ARG A 263 -17.15 -9.49 10.50
N ARG A 264 -16.10 -8.86 11.03
CA ARG A 264 -16.22 -7.55 11.62
C ARG A 264 -16.59 -6.50 10.58
N ARG A 265 -17.62 -5.70 10.85
CA ARG A 265 -17.99 -4.54 10.00
C ARG A 265 -17.96 -3.28 10.84
N LEU A 266 -17.62 -2.17 10.20
CA LEU A 266 -17.52 -0.89 10.89
C LEU A 266 -18.89 -0.31 11.24
N PRO A 267 -19.02 0.38 12.39
CA PRO A 267 -17.99 0.58 13.40
C PRO A 267 -17.74 -0.69 14.23
N PHE A 268 -16.46 -0.99 14.54
CA PHE A 268 -16.08 -2.19 15.28
C PHE A 268 -16.52 -2.15 16.76
N HIS A 269 -16.68 -0.94 17.32
CA HIS A 269 -17.12 -0.79 18.69
C HIS A 269 -18.56 -1.27 18.88
N GLY A 270 -18.72 -2.30 19.71
CA GLY A 270 -20.01 -2.92 20.05
C GLY A 270 -20.50 -3.98 19.06
N GLY A 271 -19.74 -4.27 17.99
CA GLY A 271 -20.03 -5.40 17.07
C GLY A 271 -21.38 -5.31 16.35
N TRP A 272 -22.04 -4.16 16.37
CA TRP A 272 -23.41 -3.99 15.87
C TRP A 272 -23.56 -4.29 14.38
N ASN A 273 -22.48 -4.10 13.62
CA ASN A 273 -22.47 -4.31 12.19
C ASN A 273 -21.87 -5.67 11.81
N ASP A 274 -21.29 -6.39 12.77
CA ASP A 274 -20.62 -7.66 12.52
C ASP A 274 -21.58 -8.65 11.88
N GLU A 275 -21.12 -9.29 10.81
CA GLU A 275 -21.89 -10.28 10.08
C GLU A 275 -21.39 -11.67 10.49
N GLN A 276 -22.32 -12.53 10.91
CA GLN A 276 -22.04 -13.95 10.99
C GLN A 276 -22.00 -14.50 9.57
N ASP A 277 -20.91 -15.17 9.26
CA ASP A 277 -20.58 -15.67 7.94
C ASP A 277 -19.92 -17.04 8.10
N TRP A 278 -19.72 -17.76 7.01
CA TRP A 278 -18.86 -18.95 6.98
C TRP A 278 -17.60 -18.62 6.19
N CYS A 279 -16.45 -19.05 6.68
CA CYS A 279 -15.16 -18.78 6.06
C CYS A 279 -14.51 -20.09 5.62
N ILE A 280 -14.01 -20.12 4.38
CA ILE A 280 -13.29 -21.26 3.80
C ILE A 280 -11.91 -20.79 3.36
N VAL A 281 -10.86 -21.54 3.73
CA VAL A 281 -9.48 -21.31 3.28
C VAL A 281 -9.02 -22.52 2.47
N VAL A 282 -8.67 -22.29 1.21
CA VAL A 282 -8.07 -23.28 0.32
C VAL A 282 -6.57 -23.03 0.25
N ARG A 283 -5.76 -24.02 0.57
CA ARG A 283 -4.30 -23.96 0.44
C ARG A 283 -3.86 -24.67 -0.83
N ASP A 284 -3.15 -23.95 -1.70
CA ASP A 284 -2.67 -24.48 -2.97
C ASP A 284 -1.34 -25.25 -2.82
N ALA A 285 -0.89 -25.86 -3.92
CA ALA A 285 0.35 -26.63 -3.98
C ALA A 285 1.63 -25.77 -3.86
N LEU A 286 1.53 -24.45 -4.03
CA LEU A 286 2.65 -23.52 -3.89
C LEU A 286 2.77 -22.95 -2.47
N GLY A 287 1.76 -23.17 -1.62
CA GLY A 287 1.71 -22.71 -0.24
C GLY A 287 0.87 -21.44 -0.02
N PHE A 288 0.19 -20.93 -1.05
CA PHE A 288 -0.73 -19.80 -0.88
C PHE A 288 -2.04 -20.28 -0.27
N MET A 289 -2.59 -19.43 0.60
CA MET A 289 -3.90 -19.57 1.21
C MET A 289 -4.86 -18.60 0.53
N VAL A 290 -5.87 -19.13 -0.14
CA VAL A 290 -6.98 -18.36 -0.72
C VAL A 290 -8.15 -18.44 0.25
N THR A 291 -8.46 -17.32 0.90
CA THR A 291 -9.53 -17.23 1.90
C THR A 291 -10.77 -16.57 1.30
N LEU A 292 -11.91 -17.22 1.45
CA LEU A 292 -13.21 -16.74 0.99
C LEU A 292 -14.15 -16.50 2.18
N PHE A 293 -14.86 -15.38 2.16
CA PHE A 293 -15.92 -15.01 3.11
C PHE A 293 -17.16 -14.55 2.35
N GLY A 294 -18.35 -14.71 2.90
CA GLY A 294 -19.60 -14.31 2.25
C GLY A 294 -20.55 -15.49 2.00
N PHE A 295 -20.30 -16.62 2.66
CA PHE A 295 -21.10 -17.84 2.58
C PHE A 295 -22.29 -17.78 3.53
N ASP A 296 -23.37 -18.44 3.14
CA ASP A 296 -24.46 -18.74 4.04
C ASP A 296 -24.00 -19.77 5.08
N VAL A 297 -24.18 -19.43 6.36
CA VAL A 297 -23.81 -20.27 7.51
C VAL A 297 -24.51 -21.64 7.45
N GLN A 298 -25.67 -21.73 6.79
CA GLN A 298 -26.44 -22.97 6.65
C GLN A 298 -26.09 -23.80 5.41
N ALA A 299 -25.22 -23.30 4.52
CA ALA A 299 -24.94 -23.96 3.24
C ALA A 299 -23.45 -24.00 2.81
N PRO A 300 -22.49 -24.33 3.71
CA PRO A 300 -21.17 -24.76 3.25
C PRO A 300 -21.24 -26.19 2.71
N HIS A 301 -20.65 -26.44 1.54
CA HIS A 301 -20.57 -27.77 0.93
C HIS A 301 -19.25 -28.48 1.21
N ALA A 302 -18.22 -27.75 1.62
CA ALA A 302 -16.86 -28.27 1.72
C ALA A 302 -16.29 -28.18 3.14
N GLN A 303 -15.56 -29.22 3.55
CA GLN A 303 -15.08 -29.43 4.91
C GLN A 303 -13.55 -29.40 5.01
N GLU A 304 -13.03 -29.24 6.22
CA GLU A 304 -11.58 -29.28 6.48
C GLU A 304 -11.00 -30.65 6.11
N GLY A 305 -9.91 -30.65 5.35
CA GLY A 305 -9.25 -31.85 4.81
C GLY A 305 -9.69 -32.23 3.40
N ASP A 306 -10.80 -31.68 2.89
CA ASP A 306 -11.25 -31.96 1.53
C ASP A 306 -10.25 -31.45 0.49
N MET A 307 -10.04 -32.25 -0.55
CA MET A 307 -9.34 -31.82 -1.76
C MET A 307 -10.36 -31.25 -2.73
N VAL A 308 -10.07 -30.07 -3.27
CA VAL A 308 -10.93 -29.41 -4.25
C VAL A 308 -10.16 -29.13 -5.52
N ASP A 309 -10.84 -29.32 -6.65
CA ASP A 309 -10.38 -28.87 -7.95
C ASP A 309 -10.96 -27.49 -8.28
N VAL A 310 -10.34 -26.81 -9.25
CA VAL A 310 -10.77 -25.49 -9.69
C VAL A 310 -12.21 -25.57 -10.21
N GLY A 311 -13.11 -24.80 -9.61
CA GLY A 311 -14.52 -24.73 -9.99
C GLY A 311 -15.48 -25.57 -9.18
N ASP A 312 -14.98 -26.42 -8.29
CA ASP A 312 -15.83 -27.13 -7.33
C ASP A 312 -16.63 -26.13 -6.49
N VAL A 313 -17.91 -26.43 -6.25
CA VAL A 313 -18.79 -25.57 -5.46
C VAL A 313 -18.45 -25.75 -3.98
N LEU A 314 -18.01 -24.66 -3.34
CA LEU A 314 -17.63 -24.65 -1.93
C LEU A 314 -18.83 -24.36 -1.01
N GLY A 315 -19.85 -23.67 -1.53
CA GLY A 315 -21.01 -23.22 -0.78
C GLY A 315 -21.83 -22.20 -1.57
N THR A 316 -22.85 -21.65 -0.93
CA THR A 316 -23.68 -20.58 -1.52
C THR A 316 -23.65 -19.31 -0.68
N ALA A 317 -23.83 -18.14 -1.30
CA ALA A 317 -23.98 -16.88 -0.59
C ALA A 317 -25.43 -16.65 -0.11
N PRO A 318 -25.65 -15.84 0.94
CA PRO A 318 -26.99 -15.45 1.38
C PRO A 318 -27.76 -14.70 0.30
N THR A 319 -29.03 -15.04 0.11
CA THR A 319 -29.87 -14.49 -0.97
C THR A 319 -30.51 -13.13 -0.65
N GLY A 320 -30.63 -12.79 0.64
CA GLY A 320 -31.27 -11.57 1.10
C GLY A 320 -30.32 -10.37 1.19
N SER A 321 -30.80 -9.21 0.74
CA SER A 321 -30.12 -7.91 0.91
C SER A 321 -29.80 -7.60 2.36
N LEU A 322 -28.75 -6.81 2.59
CA LEU A 322 -28.51 -6.19 3.90
C LEU A 322 -29.57 -5.10 4.17
N SER A 323 -29.84 -4.83 5.45
CA SER A 323 -30.60 -3.63 5.85
C SER A 323 -30.00 -2.38 5.21
N HIS A 324 -30.85 -1.54 4.60
CA HIS A 324 -30.45 -0.28 3.96
C HIS A 324 -29.82 0.72 4.95
N THR A 325 -30.16 0.62 6.23
CA THR A 325 -29.62 1.48 7.28
C THR A 325 -28.68 0.65 8.16
N PRO A 326 -27.41 1.04 8.32
CA PRO A 326 -26.53 0.47 9.32
C PRO A 326 -26.92 0.97 10.71
N PRO A 327 -26.63 0.19 11.75
CA PRO A 327 -26.74 0.62 13.15
C PRO A 327 -26.07 1.96 13.49
N ASN A 328 -25.00 2.36 12.80
CA ASN A 328 -24.41 3.71 12.94
C ASN A 328 -24.91 4.66 11.86
N THR A 329 -25.76 5.61 12.25
CA THR A 329 -26.34 6.60 11.33
C THR A 329 -25.72 7.99 11.41
N GLN A 330 -24.53 8.15 12.01
CA GLN A 330 -23.87 9.45 12.10
C GLN A 330 -23.59 10.05 10.71
N PRO A 331 -23.65 11.38 10.53
CA PRO A 331 -23.38 12.00 9.22
C PRO A 331 -21.93 11.80 8.78
N PRO A 332 -21.66 11.76 7.44
CA PRO A 332 -20.30 11.86 6.91
C PRO A 332 -19.68 13.21 7.32
N ALA A 333 -18.37 13.28 7.48
CA ALA A 333 -17.73 14.54 7.86
C ALA A 333 -17.44 15.48 6.70
N ASP A 334 -17.27 14.94 5.50
CA ASP A 334 -17.23 15.72 4.27
C ASP A 334 -18.15 15.02 3.25
N PRO A 335 -19.48 15.28 3.30
CA PRO A 335 -20.41 14.66 2.37
C PRO A 335 -20.02 15.00 0.92
N PRO A 336 -20.05 14.03 -0.01
CA PRO A 336 -19.85 14.32 -1.43
C PRO A 336 -20.79 15.44 -1.86
N LYS A 337 -20.26 16.47 -2.54
CA LYS A 337 -21.03 17.67 -2.93
C LYS A 337 -22.23 17.36 -3.80
N ASP A 338 -22.16 16.26 -4.57
CA ASP A 338 -23.21 15.82 -5.50
C ASP A 338 -24.26 14.90 -4.86
N ALA A 339 -24.11 14.56 -3.56
CA ALA A 339 -25.07 13.72 -2.84
C ALA A 339 -26.49 14.34 -2.74
N ALA A 340 -26.63 15.65 -2.96
CA ALA A 340 -27.91 16.36 -2.85
C ALA A 340 -28.76 16.33 -4.13
N HIS A 341 -28.21 15.97 -5.30
CA HIS A 341 -28.89 16.19 -6.58
C HIS A 341 -29.36 14.92 -7.31
N GLU A 342 -28.99 13.71 -6.85
CA GLU A 342 -29.21 12.48 -7.63
C GLU A 342 -29.70 11.27 -6.80
N GLY A 343 -30.87 11.37 -6.16
CA GLY A 343 -31.60 10.18 -5.66
C GLY A 343 -30.83 9.24 -4.72
N PHE A 344 -29.85 9.75 -3.96
CA PHE A 344 -28.87 8.93 -3.27
C PHE A 344 -29.45 8.06 -2.15
N LEU A 345 -29.02 6.79 -2.11
CA LEU A 345 -29.08 5.95 -0.92
C LEU A 345 -28.10 6.51 0.12
N PRO A 346 -28.47 6.68 1.40
CA PRO A 346 -27.58 7.21 2.43
C PRO A 346 -26.30 6.38 2.68
N TYR A 347 -26.31 5.09 2.28
CA TYR A 347 -25.21 4.13 2.47
C TYR A 347 -24.98 3.32 1.18
N PRO A 348 -24.49 3.95 0.10
CA PRO A 348 -24.40 3.33 -1.22
C PRO A 348 -23.40 2.16 -1.27
N TYR A 349 -22.47 2.09 -0.30
CA TYR A 349 -21.46 1.03 -0.22
C TYR A 349 -21.79 -0.07 0.80
N ARG A 350 -23.04 -0.09 1.31
CA ARG A 350 -23.56 -1.18 2.13
C ARG A 350 -24.27 -2.21 1.27
N TYR A 351 -23.66 -3.37 1.07
CA TYR A 351 -24.20 -4.44 0.22
C TYR A 351 -23.67 -5.82 0.63
N ARG A 352 -24.39 -6.88 0.21
CA ARG A 352 -23.90 -8.25 0.32
C ARG A 352 -22.71 -8.44 -0.64
N GLY A 353 -21.63 -9.02 -0.13
CA GLY A 353 -20.42 -9.20 -0.90
C GLY A 353 -19.61 -10.39 -0.47
N LEU A 354 -19.00 -11.04 -1.46
CA LEU A 354 -17.97 -12.06 -1.31
C LEU A 354 -16.62 -11.37 -1.15
N GLN A 355 -15.86 -11.74 -0.12
CA GLN A 355 -14.50 -11.25 0.08
C GLN A 355 -13.51 -12.35 -0.24
N LEU A 356 -12.44 -11.99 -0.94
CA LEU A 356 -11.35 -12.88 -1.29
C LEU A 356 -10.04 -12.28 -0.77
N ARG A 357 -9.29 -13.07 0.01
CA ARG A 357 -7.93 -12.75 0.45
C ARG A 357 -6.96 -13.78 -0.12
N VAL A 358 -5.74 -13.35 -0.37
CA VAL A 358 -4.62 -14.24 -0.69
C VAL A 358 -3.53 -13.97 0.32
N SER A 359 -3.03 -15.02 0.96
CA SER A 359 -1.96 -14.89 1.94
C SER A 359 -0.99 -16.06 1.87
N ARG A 360 0.15 -15.88 2.53
CA ARG A 360 1.18 -16.90 2.71
C ARG A 360 1.68 -16.85 4.14
N THR A 361 2.08 -17.97 4.69
CA THR A 361 2.70 -18.01 6.03
C THR A 361 4.11 -17.41 5.98
N ALA A 362 4.45 -16.55 6.94
CA ALA A 362 5.80 -15.99 7.06
C ALA A 362 6.80 -17.09 7.43
N ARG A 363 7.94 -17.14 6.74
CA ARG A 363 8.98 -18.19 6.85
C ARG A 363 9.43 -18.46 8.29
N GLU A 364 9.56 -17.40 9.09
CA GLU A 364 10.10 -17.46 10.45
C GLU A 364 9.08 -17.92 11.49
N SER A 365 7.82 -18.09 11.10
CA SER A 365 6.80 -18.54 12.01
C SER A 365 6.86 -20.05 12.21
N ALA A 366 6.57 -20.51 13.43
CA ALA A 366 6.35 -21.93 13.72
C ALA A 366 5.21 -22.53 12.86
N CYS A 367 4.37 -21.67 12.27
CA CYS A 367 3.26 -22.02 11.42
C CYS A 367 3.63 -22.57 10.04
N VAL A 368 4.87 -22.41 9.60
CA VAL A 368 5.30 -22.94 8.29
C VAL A 368 5.36 -24.46 8.28
N GLN A 369 5.50 -25.06 9.47
CA GLN A 369 5.50 -26.51 9.68
C GLN A 369 4.09 -27.07 9.93
N ALA A 370 3.05 -26.23 9.97
CA ALA A 370 1.69 -26.71 10.22
C ALA A 370 1.18 -27.51 9.00
N VAL A 371 0.76 -28.74 9.26
CA VAL A 371 0.19 -29.65 8.25
C VAL A 371 -1.26 -30.01 8.58
N GLU A 372 -1.66 -29.92 9.86
CA GLU A 372 -2.99 -30.33 10.31
C GLU A 372 -4.05 -29.25 10.05
N PRO A 373 -5.16 -29.57 9.33
CA PRO A 373 -6.28 -28.66 9.16
C PRO A 373 -6.83 -28.14 10.50
N GLY A 374 -7.35 -26.91 10.49
CA GLY A 374 -7.92 -26.30 11.70
C GLY A 374 -6.89 -25.77 12.72
N ASN A 375 -5.59 -25.87 12.43
CA ASN A 375 -4.53 -25.26 13.22
C ASN A 375 -4.70 -23.71 13.24
N ALA A 376 -4.37 -23.07 14.36
CA ALA A 376 -4.39 -21.61 14.51
C ALA A 376 -3.57 -20.87 13.42
N CYS A 377 -2.60 -21.55 12.82
CA CYS A 377 -1.82 -21.06 11.70
C CYS A 377 -2.61 -20.84 10.41
N PHE A 378 -3.73 -21.54 10.23
CA PHE A 378 -4.64 -21.39 9.08
C PHE A 378 -5.82 -20.47 9.39
N HIS A 379 -5.84 -19.85 10.57
CA HIS A 379 -6.88 -18.90 10.93
C HIS A 379 -6.89 -17.73 9.92
N PRO A 380 -8.07 -17.27 9.45
CA PRO A 380 -8.20 -16.19 8.46
C PRO A 380 -7.55 -14.85 8.85
N ASP A 381 -7.30 -14.65 10.15
CA ASP A 381 -6.62 -13.49 10.74
C ASP A 381 -5.31 -13.88 11.47
N ALA A 382 -4.64 -14.94 11.01
CA ALA A 382 -3.39 -15.39 11.62
C ALA A 382 -2.32 -14.28 11.59
N GLN A 383 -1.67 -14.04 12.74
CA GLN A 383 -0.67 -12.97 12.90
C GLN A 383 0.56 -13.15 12.01
N HIS A 384 0.82 -14.36 11.54
CA HIS A 384 1.98 -14.68 10.70
C HIS A 384 1.68 -14.67 9.20
N ALA A 385 0.46 -14.27 8.78
CA ALA A 385 0.07 -14.25 7.37
C ALA A 385 0.57 -12.99 6.62
N ILE A 386 1.39 -13.19 5.59
CA ILE A 386 1.73 -12.16 4.61
C ILE A 386 0.61 -12.08 3.59
N TYR A 387 -0.13 -10.97 3.53
CA TYR A 387 -1.23 -10.79 2.59
C TYR A 387 -0.73 -10.23 1.27
N TYR A 388 -1.27 -10.75 0.17
CA TYR A 388 -0.97 -10.33 -1.19
C TYR A 388 -2.21 -9.78 -1.88
N ASN A 389 -2.01 -8.83 -2.79
CA ASN A 389 -3.09 -8.26 -3.57
C ASN A 389 -3.74 -9.35 -4.44
N PRO A 390 -5.01 -9.70 -4.21
CA PRO A 390 -5.56 -10.85 -4.90
C PRO A 390 -5.74 -10.66 -6.41
N GLN A 391 -5.81 -9.41 -6.90
CA GLN A 391 -5.87 -9.13 -8.34
C GLN A 391 -4.61 -9.60 -9.09
N LEU A 392 -3.46 -9.72 -8.40
CA LEU A 392 -2.23 -10.25 -9.00
C LEU A 392 -2.26 -11.78 -9.18
N PHE A 393 -3.18 -12.46 -8.50
CA PHE A 393 -3.31 -13.93 -8.54
C PHE A 393 -4.44 -14.39 -9.46
N LEU A 394 -5.48 -13.58 -9.59
CA LEU A 394 -6.66 -13.89 -10.37
C LEU A 394 -6.42 -13.72 -11.87
N SER A 395 -7.22 -14.45 -12.65
CA SER A 395 -7.23 -14.36 -14.10
C SER A 395 -7.61 -12.94 -14.54
N LEU A 396 -6.87 -12.39 -15.50
CA LEU A 396 -7.13 -11.05 -16.01
C LEU A 396 -8.31 -11.01 -16.98
N GLY A 397 -8.70 -12.15 -17.56
CA GLY A 397 -9.70 -12.26 -18.62
C GLY A 397 -9.48 -11.25 -19.75
N THR A 398 -10.59 -10.75 -20.29
CA THR A 398 -10.60 -9.76 -21.38
C THR A 398 -10.88 -8.34 -20.91
N TYR A 399 -11.60 -8.17 -19.80
CA TYR A 399 -11.95 -6.86 -19.27
C TYR A 399 -10.81 -6.24 -18.46
N ARG A 400 -10.56 -4.94 -18.68
CA ARG A 400 -9.68 -4.10 -17.86
C ARG A 400 -10.38 -2.77 -17.60
N SER A 401 -10.20 -2.21 -16.40
CA SER A 401 -10.64 -0.83 -16.15
C SER A 401 -9.93 0.09 -17.14
N SER A 402 -10.68 0.99 -17.78
CA SER A 402 -10.11 2.06 -18.61
C SER A 402 -9.97 3.37 -17.86
N ILE A 403 -10.37 3.43 -16.59
CA ILE A 403 -10.30 4.63 -15.77
C ILE A 403 -8.92 4.70 -15.12
N PRO A 404 -8.12 5.73 -15.43
CA PRO A 404 -6.84 5.90 -14.75
C PRO A 404 -7.03 6.29 -13.27
N PRO A 405 -6.03 6.00 -12.42
CA PRO A 405 -6.04 6.46 -11.03
C PRO A 405 -5.95 7.99 -11.00
N PHE A 406 -6.73 8.69 -10.15
CA PHE A 406 -6.83 10.16 -9.99
C PHE A 406 -8.08 10.84 -10.59
N SER A 407 -9.28 10.35 -10.28
CA SER A 407 -10.50 11.07 -10.72
C SER A 407 -10.56 12.50 -10.17
N GLU A 408 -11.24 13.38 -10.92
CA GLU A 408 -11.18 14.82 -10.75
C GLU A 408 -11.83 15.35 -9.45
N PRO A 409 -11.32 16.47 -8.88
CA PRO A 409 -10.04 17.10 -9.20
C PRO A 409 -8.91 16.56 -8.31
N ALA A 410 -7.96 15.87 -8.93
CA ALA A 410 -6.70 15.49 -8.33
C ALA A 410 -5.87 16.73 -7.94
N ARG A 411 -5.35 16.78 -6.70
CA ARG A 411 -4.58 17.93 -6.20
C ARG A 411 -3.36 17.48 -5.41
N ILE A 412 -2.24 18.17 -5.64
CA ILE A 412 -1.07 18.13 -4.76
C ILE A 412 -1.21 19.25 -3.71
N LEU A 413 -1.00 18.89 -2.46
CA LEU A 413 -1.07 19.80 -1.31
C LEU A 413 0.25 19.73 -0.54
N PHE A 414 0.72 20.87 -0.04
CA PHE A 414 1.99 20.97 0.67
C PHE A 414 1.76 21.46 2.09
N SER A 415 2.39 20.83 3.07
CA SER A 415 2.34 21.28 4.46
C SER A 415 3.74 21.30 5.07
N PRO A 416 4.07 22.27 5.95
CA PRO A 416 5.23 22.15 6.82
C PRO A 416 5.13 20.85 7.64
N PHE A 417 6.24 20.16 7.84
CA PHE A 417 6.22 18.93 8.64
C PHE A 417 5.77 19.19 10.08
N VAL A 418 4.88 18.33 10.56
CA VAL A 418 4.43 18.31 11.95
C VAL A 418 4.84 16.97 12.55
N SER A 419 5.70 16.99 13.57
CA SER A 419 6.21 15.77 14.22
C SER A 419 5.11 14.99 14.95
N ALA A 420 4.07 15.69 15.40
CA ALA A 420 2.96 15.13 16.18
C ALA A 420 1.74 14.75 15.29
N VAL A 421 1.97 13.96 14.24
CA VAL A 421 0.97 13.58 13.22
C VAL A 421 -0.34 13.02 13.79
N LEU A 422 -0.28 12.35 14.95
CA LEU A 422 -1.45 11.81 15.64
C LEU A 422 -2.31 12.88 16.32
N THR A 423 -1.70 13.92 16.88
CA THR A 423 -2.40 14.91 17.72
C THR A 423 -2.65 16.21 16.97
N GLU A 424 -1.83 16.56 15.98
CA GLU A 424 -1.90 17.85 15.29
C GLU A 424 -2.32 17.71 13.82
N GLU A 425 -3.28 18.54 13.38
CA GLU A 425 -3.76 18.53 12.00
C GLU A 425 -2.75 19.23 11.09
N PRO A 426 -2.23 18.57 10.05
CA PRO A 426 -1.35 19.26 9.12
C PRO A 426 -2.12 20.39 8.45
N VAL A 427 -1.49 21.56 8.37
CA VAL A 427 -2.06 22.74 7.71
C VAL A 427 -1.44 22.85 6.34
N ALA A 428 -2.17 22.45 5.31
CA ALA A 428 -1.72 22.50 3.94
C ALA A 428 -2.00 23.85 3.28
N VAL A 429 -1.10 24.19 2.36
CA VAL A 429 -1.24 25.30 1.43
C VAL A 429 -1.61 24.70 0.07
N PRO A 430 -2.79 25.01 -0.49
CA PRO A 430 -3.16 24.54 -1.82
C PRO A 430 -2.28 25.20 -2.89
N VAL A 431 -1.96 24.45 -3.94
CA VAL A 431 -1.33 25.00 -5.15
C VAL A 431 -2.37 25.82 -5.91
N HIS A 432 -1.99 27.04 -6.30
CA HIS A 432 -2.86 27.92 -7.08
C HIS A 432 -2.36 28.02 -8.52
N SER A 433 -3.29 28.05 -9.47
CA SER A 433 -2.95 28.25 -10.88
C SER A 433 -2.44 29.69 -11.10
N VAL A 434 -1.26 29.77 -11.74
CA VAL A 434 -0.61 30.89 -12.44
C VAL A 434 -0.27 32.17 -11.66
N SER A 435 -1.04 32.60 -10.65
CA SER A 435 -0.83 33.91 -10.01
C SER A 435 -0.03 33.88 -8.70
N TYR A 436 0.16 32.71 -8.07
CA TYR A 436 0.89 32.59 -6.81
C TYR A 436 1.61 31.24 -6.74
N ILE A 437 2.94 31.27 -6.86
CA ILE A 437 3.79 30.08 -6.76
C ILE A 437 3.97 29.77 -5.27
N THR A 438 3.62 28.54 -4.87
CA THR A 438 3.81 28.05 -3.51
C THR A 438 5.31 28.07 -3.16
N GLN A 439 5.66 28.81 -2.10
CA GLN A 439 7.02 28.87 -1.59
C GLN A 439 7.22 27.82 -0.49
N LEU A 440 8.23 26.98 -0.67
CA LEU A 440 8.58 25.91 0.26
C LEU A 440 9.96 26.18 0.88
N HIS A 441 10.10 25.80 2.16
CA HIS A 441 11.35 25.92 2.91
C HIS A 441 11.33 24.93 4.09
N GLY A 442 12.46 24.24 4.30
CA GLY A 442 12.61 23.25 5.37
C GLY A 442 11.99 21.89 5.04
N PRO A 443 11.65 21.10 6.07
CA PRO A 443 10.93 19.84 5.92
C PRO A 443 9.47 20.05 5.47
N VAL A 444 9.07 19.42 4.38
CA VAL A 444 7.74 19.53 3.78
C VAL A 444 7.10 18.16 3.62
N GLU A 445 5.81 18.08 3.94
CA GLU A 445 4.95 16.95 3.62
C GLU A 445 4.13 17.22 2.35
N LEU A 446 4.04 16.21 1.50
CA LEU A 446 3.24 16.21 0.29
C LEU A 446 2.02 15.33 0.50
N PHE A 447 0.85 15.86 0.18
CA PHE A 447 -0.40 15.13 0.21
C PHE A 447 -1.06 15.14 -1.16
N ALA A 448 -1.79 14.07 -1.46
CA ALA A 448 -2.55 13.96 -2.68
C ALA A 448 -3.95 13.40 -2.39
N ALA A 449 -4.98 14.02 -2.95
CA ALA A 449 -6.38 13.78 -2.59
C ALA A 449 -7.18 13.24 -3.77
N PHE A 450 -7.90 12.13 -3.57
CA PHE A 450 -8.64 11.44 -4.64
C PHE A 450 -9.95 10.81 -4.14
N GLN A 451 -10.89 10.61 -5.06
CA GLN A 451 -11.95 9.62 -4.85
C GLN A 451 -11.37 8.22 -5.05
N SER A 452 -11.96 7.21 -4.44
CA SER A 452 -11.51 5.81 -4.56
C SER A 452 -12.38 5.01 -5.52
N PHE A 453 -13.54 5.54 -5.94
CA PHE A 453 -14.49 4.94 -6.86
C PHE A 453 -15.06 6.00 -7.80
N GLN A 454 -15.24 5.65 -9.08
CA GLN A 454 -15.87 6.53 -10.08
C GLN A 454 -16.92 5.76 -10.89
N GLU A 455 -17.97 6.43 -11.37
CA GLU A 455 -18.92 5.82 -12.30
C GLU A 455 -18.24 5.37 -13.60
N THR A 456 -18.65 4.23 -14.14
CA THR A 456 -18.13 3.77 -15.44
C THR A 456 -18.54 4.75 -16.54
N PRO A 457 -17.60 5.19 -17.38
CA PRO A 457 -17.91 6.02 -18.53
C PRO A 457 -19.02 5.42 -19.40
N GLY A 458 -20.07 6.21 -19.66
CA GLY A 458 -21.22 5.79 -20.47
C GLY A 458 -22.30 5.00 -19.71
N HIS A 459 -22.09 4.67 -18.43
CA HIS A 459 -23.03 3.89 -17.63
C HIS A 459 -23.14 4.40 -16.17
N ALA A 460 -23.70 5.60 -15.97
CA ALA A 460 -23.86 6.22 -14.64
C ALA A 460 -24.71 5.40 -13.62
N SER A 461 -25.53 4.46 -14.09
CA SER A 461 -26.29 3.53 -13.23
C SER A 461 -25.57 2.21 -12.98
N ASP A 462 -24.53 1.91 -13.76
CA ASP A 462 -23.69 0.75 -13.57
C ASP A 462 -22.83 0.95 -12.31
N ALA A 463 -22.27 -0.13 -11.79
CA ALA A 463 -21.46 -0.05 -10.58
C ALA A 463 -20.33 0.99 -10.70
N MET A 464 -19.71 1.34 -9.57
CA MET A 464 -18.55 2.22 -9.57
C MET A 464 -17.29 1.40 -9.88
N ASP A 465 -16.44 1.89 -10.77
CA ASP A 465 -15.12 1.34 -11.03
C ASP A 465 -14.18 1.73 -9.88
N PRO A 466 -13.37 0.78 -9.38
CA PRO A 466 -12.36 1.09 -8.40
C PRO A 466 -11.25 1.91 -9.07
N ILE A 467 -10.96 3.09 -8.50
CA ILE A 467 -9.80 3.92 -8.84
C ILE A 467 -8.78 3.94 -7.69
N SER A 468 -8.96 3.09 -6.66
CA SER A 468 -8.02 2.98 -5.54
C SER A 468 -6.60 2.65 -6.02
N LEU A 469 -5.63 3.34 -5.43
CA LEU A 469 -4.24 3.35 -5.89
C LEU A 469 -3.54 2.04 -5.56
N TYR A 470 -3.03 1.34 -6.58
CA TYR A 470 -2.14 0.21 -6.38
C TYR A 470 -0.75 0.66 -5.92
N ALA A 471 -0.21 1.69 -6.55
CA ALA A 471 1.09 2.24 -6.21
C ALA A 471 1.14 3.74 -6.47
N LEU A 472 1.99 4.43 -5.71
CA LEU A 472 2.18 5.88 -5.82
C LEU A 472 3.67 6.20 -5.87
N ASP A 473 4.05 7.00 -6.86
CA ASP A 473 5.39 7.56 -7.05
C ASP A 473 5.35 9.08 -6.90
N TRP A 474 6.48 9.66 -6.56
CA TRP A 474 6.68 11.10 -6.66
C TRP A 474 8.09 11.46 -7.10
N ALA A 475 8.22 12.61 -7.74
CA ALA A 475 9.48 13.13 -8.23
C ALA A 475 9.57 14.64 -8.00
N VAL A 476 10.80 15.12 -7.90
CA VAL A 476 11.12 16.55 -7.83
C VAL A 476 12.18 16.81 -8.89
N VAL A 477 11.90 17.72 -9.80
CA VAL A 477 12.78 18.02 -10.94
C VAL A 477 12.86 19.53 -11.15
N PRO A 478 14.06 20.11 -11.38
CA PRO A 478 14.18 21.52 -11.74
C PRO A 478 13.33 21.85 -12.98
N VAL A 479 12.68 23.02 -13.01
CA VAL A 479 11.78 23.38 -14.12
C VAL A 479 12.50 23.36 -15.48
N ASP A 480 13.78 23.69 -15.51
CA ASP A 480 14.60 23.71 -16.73
C ASP A 480 14.83 22.32 -17.34
N ALA A 481 14.63 21.25 -16.57
CA ALA A 481 14.74 19.87 -17.05
C ALA A 481 13.43 19.30 -17.63
N GLY A 482 12.34 20.09 -17.63
CA GLY A 482 11.04 19.69 -18.16
C GLY A 482 10.11 19.06 -17.11
N SER A 483 8.83 18.98 -17.47
CA SER A 483 7.79 18.36 -16.63
C SER A 483 8.03 16.84 -16.53
N PRO A 484 8.11 16.27 -15.31
CA PRO A 484 8.27 14.82 -15.13
C PRO A 484 7.13 13.99 -15.76
N CYS A 485 5.94 14.57 -15.89
CA CYS A 485 4.78 13.90 -16.47
C CYS A 485 4.86 13.77 -18.00
N ASP A 486 5.61 14.66 -18.66
CA ASP A 486 5.70 14.74 -20.12
C ASP A 486 6.99 14.09 -20.69
N ALA A 487 7.68 13.29 -19.85
CA ALA A 487 8.97 12.60 -20.06
C ALA A 487 10.22 13.45 -19.77
N PRO A 488 11.11 12.93 -18.90
CA PRO A 488 12.12 11.98 -19.40
C PRO A 488 12.26 10.65 -18.61
N GLU A 489 12.68 9.57 -19.31
CA GLU A 489 13.09 8.25 -18.75
C GLU A 489 14.17 8.35 -17.66
N THR A 490 14.88 9.47 -17.61
CA THR A 490 15.94 9.77 -16.65
C THR A 490 15.44 10.31 -15.32
N THR A 491 14.13 10.58 -15.19
CA THR A 491 13.55 11.08 -13.95
C THR A 491 13.66 10.05 -12.84
N TYR A 492 14.23 10.48 -11.71
CA TYR A 492 14.26 9.67 -10.51
C TYR A 492 12.90 9.72 -9.78
N TRP A 493 12.10 8.68 -9.99
CA TRP A 493 10.83 8.47 -9.30
C TRP A 493 11.03 7.73 -7.97
N ARG A 494 10.48 8.30 -6.90
CA ARG A 494 10.52 7.75 -5.55
C ARG A 494 9.21 7.02 -5.28
N ARG A 495 9.29 5.73 -4.97
CA ARG A 495 8.11 4.95 -4.55
C ARG A 495 7.64 5.46 -3.18
N ALA A 496 6.44 6.02 -3.16
CA ALA A 496 5.74 6.29 -1.91
C ALA A 496 5.26 4.97 -1.31
N PHE A 497 4.44 4.21 -2.02
CA PHE A 497 3.99 2.88 -1.60
C PHE A 497 3.65 1.98 -2.81
N GLU A 498 3.57 0.67 -2.56
CA GLU A 498 3.11 -0.35 -3.49
C GLU A 498 2.28 -1.39 -2.71
N HIS A 499 1.05 -1.63 -3.12
CA HIS A 499 0.15 -2.58 -2.47
C HIS A 499 0.13 -3.95 -3.14
N SER A 500 1.25 -4.45 -3.68
CA SER A 500 1.37 -5.84 -4.14
C SER A 500 1.25 -6.85 -3.01
N LYS A 501 1.73 -6.49 -1.84
CA LYS A 501 1.57 -7.22 -0.59
C LYS A 501 1.54 -6.26 0.58
N LEU A 502 0.72 -6.57 1.59
CA LEU A 502 0.77 -5.86 2.85
C LEU A 502 1.95 -6.41 3.67
N PRO A 503 2.74 -5.54 4.30
CA PRO A 503 3.94 -5.95 5.00
C PRO A 503 3.56 -6.53 6.35
N ASN A 504 4.00 -7.76 6.61
CA ASN A 504 3.78 -8.39 7.91
C ASN A 504 4.95 -8.17 8.89
N ALA A 505 6.06 -7.62 8.42
CA ALA A 505 7.21 -7.22 9.23
C ALA A 505 8.11 -6.27 8.43
N TRP A 506 7.91 -4.97 8.58
CA TRP A 506 8.96 -4.01 8.27
C TRP A 506 9.72 -3.72 9.55
N SER A 507 10.96 -4.23 9.64
CA SER A 507 12.09 -3.89 10.54
C SER A 507 11.87 -3.70 12.05
N HIS A 508 10.64 -3.63 12.53
CA HIS A 508 10.27 -3.19 13.85
C HIS A 508 9.07 -4.02 14.34
N PRO A 509 9.09 -4.45 15.62
CA PRO A 509 7.98 -5.16 16.25
C PRO A 509 6.79 -4.22 16.57
N ILE A 510 6.58 -3.17 15.77
CA ILE A 510 5.55 -2.16 16.03
C ILE A 510 4.24 -2.63 15.41
N GLY A 511 3.51 -3.42 16.19
CA GLY A 511 2.08 -3.63 16.05
C GLY A 511 1.66 -4.59 14.94
N ALA A 512 0.56 -5.31 15.20
CA ALA A 512 -0.13 -6.14 14.21
C ALA A 512 -0.39 -5.35 12.91
N LEU A 513 -0.76 -6.02 11.82
CA LEU A 513 -1.28 -5.43 10.56
C LEU A 513 -2.30 -4.28 10.75
N ASN A 514 -2.93 -4.21 11.93
CA ASN A 514 -3.87 -3.17 12.37
C ASN A 514 -3.20 -2.00 13.13
N GLY A 515 -1.87 -1.84 13.02
CA GLY A 515 -1.16 -0.72 13.61
C GLY A 515 -1.55 0.58 12.93
N THR A 516 -2.23 1.46 13.66
CA THR A 516 -2.55 2.84 13.23
C THR A 516 -1.30 3.59 12.73
N GLU A 517 -0.10 3.17 13.10
CA GLU A 517 1.16 3.75 12.62
C GLU A 517 1.41 3.52 11.13
N THR A 518 1.25 2.27 10.69
CA THR A 518 1.43 1.84 9.30
C THR A 518 0.33 2.37 8.40
N LEU A 519 -0.88 2.54 8.91
CA LEU A 519 -1.97 3.12 8.12
C LEU A 519 -1.74 4.62 7.88
N LEU A 520 -1.35 5.36 8.93
CA LEU A 520 -1.19 6.82 8.87
C LEU A 520 0.09 7.31 8.16
N SER A 521 0.99 6.39 7.82
CA SER A 521 2.09 6.70 6.91
C SER A 521 1.63 6.77 5.44
N HIS A 522 0.52 6.12 5.10
CA HIS A 522 -0.03 6.12 3.74
C HIS A 522 -1.18 7.10 3.61
N TYR A 523 -2.01 7.22 4.66
CA TYR A 523 -3.21 8.05 4.64
C TYR A 523 -3.17 9.20 5.65
N VAL A 524 -3.90 10.26 5.32
CA VAL A 524 -4.11 11.41 6.19
C VAL A 524 -5.57 11.44 6.64
N PRO A 525 -5.85 11.32 7.95
CA PRO A 525 -7.21 11.38 8.50
C PRO A 525 -7.97 12.64 8.11
N ALA A 526 -7.31 13.77 8.32
CA ALA A 526 -7.85 15.10 8.10
C ALA A 526 -6.71 16.09 7.89
N LEU A 527 -7.01 17.12 7.12
CA LEU A 527 -6.10 18.17 6.71
C LEU A 527 -6.82 19.52 6.75
N ALA A 528 -6.19 20.51 7.37
CA ALA A 528 -6.66 21.88 7.33
C ALA A 528 -6.08 22.59 6.12
N LEU A 529 -6.92 23.16 5.27
CA LEU A 529 -6.52 23.97 4.13
C LEU A 529 -6.48 25.45 4.54
N ARG A 530 -5.33 26.08 4.34
CA ARG A 530 -5.18 27.52 4.55
C ARG A 530 -5.86 28.29 3.40
N THR A 531 -6.76 29.20 3.74
CA THR A 531 -7.42 30.05 2.74
C THR A 531 -6.55 31.22 2.31
N LYS A 532 -6.75 31.71 1.07
CA LYS A 532 -6.06 32.92 0.56
C LYS A 532 -6.39 34.18 1.37
N LEU A 533 -7.56 34.24 1.99
CA LEU A 533 -8.14 35.47 2.57
C LEU A 533 -7.72 35.71 4.03
N SER A 534 -7.37 34.68 4.80
CA SER A 534 -6.85 34.87 6.16
C SER A 534 -6.21 33.60 6.74
N PRO A 535 -5.14 33.69 7.53
CA PRO A 535 -4.66 32.58 8.36
C PRO A 535 -5.66 32.11 9.43
N LEU A 536 -6.68 32.92 9.72
CA LEU A 536 -7.72 32.63 10.73
C LEU A 536 -8.87 31.76 10.19
N PHE A 537 -9.10 31.76 8.86
CA PHE A 537 -10.14 30.94 8.24
C PHE A 537 -9.51 29.70 7.61
N ARG A 538 -9.87 28.53 8.12
CA ARG A 538 -9.43 27.22 7.65
C ARG A 538 -10.64 26.43 7.16
N SER A 539 -10.53 25.82 5.99
CA SER A 539 -11.47 24.76 5.56
C SER A 539 -10.84 23.41 5.86
N HIS A 540 -11.62 22.43 6.29
CA HIS A 540 -11.11 21.09 6.58
C HIS A 540 -11.43 20.15 5.42
N MET A 541 -10.52 19.23 5.16
CA MET A 541 -10.72 18.10 4.26
C MET A 541 -10.43 16.84 5.05
N ALA A 542 -11.30 15.84 4.95
CA ALA A 542 -11.12 14.59 5.67
C ALA A 542 -11.16 13.40 4.71
N THR A 543 -10.39 12.38 5.05
CA THR A 543 -10.52 11.06 4.45
C THR A 543 -11.78 10.41 5.01
N GLN A 544 -12.58 9.82 4.12
CA GLN A 544 -13.73 9.02 4.49
C GLN A 544 -13.73 7.75 3.66
N TYR A 545 -13.57 6.60 4.32
CA TYR A 545 -13.57 5.30 3.67
C TYR A 545 -14.49 4.35 4.44
N ASP A 546 -15.80 4.55 4.28
CA ASP A 546 -16.88 3.83 4.98
C ASP A 546 -18.08 3.53 4.04
N GLU A 547 -19.23 3.19 4.62
CA GLU A 547 -20.45 2.87 3.85
C GLU A 547 -21.08 4.09 3.15
N LYS A 548 -20.71 5.31 3.54
CA LYS A 548 -21.29 6.58 3.07
C LYS A 548 -20.44 7.22 1.98
N GLY A 549 -19.11 7.13 2.09
CA GLY A 549 -18.15 7.76 1.19
C GLY A 549 -16.84 6.99 1.11
N ARG A 550 -16.16 7.10 -0.04
CA ARG A 550 -14.84 6.49 -0.29
C ARG A 550 -13.88 7.51 -0.94
N SER A 551 -13.49 8.53 -0.18
CA SER A 551 -12.46 9.52 -0.52
C SER A 551 -11.24 9.32 0.37
N ALA A 552 -10.04 9.44 -0.20
CA ALA A 552 -8.79 9.23 0.54
C ALA A 552 -7.77 10.34 0.27
N LEU A 553 -7.16 10.82 1.35
CA LEU A 553 -5.98 11.66 1.34
C LEU A 553 -4.76 10.79 1.57
N TYR A 554 -3.82 10.80 0.63
CA TYR A 554 -2.58 10.06 0.68
C TYR A 554 -1.44 10.94 1.14
N ALA A 555 -0.57 10.40 1.99
CA ALA A 555 0.70 11.00 2.38
C ALA A 555 1.82 10.48 1.47
N VAL A 556 2.28 11.34 0.57
CA VAL A 556 3.22 10.98 -0.50
C VAL A 556 4.65 10.84 0.05
N THR A 557 5.03 11.67 1.01
CA THR A 557 6.39 11.69 1.57
C THR A 557 6.57 10.96 2.89
N ARG A 558 5.49 10.51 3.55
CA ARG A 558 5.52 9.76 4.83
C ARG A 558 5.97 8.31 4.67
N THR A 559 6.67 8.01 3.60
CA THR A 559 7.38 6.75 3.46
C THR A 559 8.86 7.09 3.33
N ARG A 560 9.62 6.64 4.32
CA ARG A 560 11.05 6.82 4.34
C ARG A 560 11.61 5.60 3.63
N LEU A 561 12.35 5.78 2.54
CA LEU A 561 13.07 4.69 1.86
C LEU A 561 12.18 3.50 1.41
N GLY A 562 10.95 3.77 0.93
CA GLY A 562 9.96 2.74 0.55
C GLY A 562 9.24 2.08 1.73
N GLU A 563 9.61 2.42 2.97
CA GLU A 563 8.98 1.94 4.19
C GLU A 563 8.16 3.08 4.86
N PRO A 564 6.86 2.88 5.08
CA PRO A 564 6.01 3.52 6.06
C PRO A 564 6.69 4.03 7.30
N SER A 565 6.74 5.36 7.37
CA SER A 565 7.32 6.06 8.48
C SER A 565 6.67 7.42 8.62
N ARG A 566 6.01 7.68 9.75
CA ARG A 566 5.42 8.99 10.03
C ARG A 566 6.43 10.16 9.99
N GLY A 567 7.74 9.86 10.00
CA GLY A 567 8.81 10.86 9.89
C GLY A 567 9.33 11.10 8.46
N GLY A 568 8.75 10.46 7.44
CA GLY A 568 9.12 10.71 6.04
C GLY A 568 8.71 12.13 5.60
N VAL A 569 9.69 12.91 5.16
CA VAL A 569 9.52 14.30 4.70
C VAL A 569 10.42 14.58 3.51
N TRP A 570 10.03 15.53 2.67
CA TRP A 570 10.95 16.11 1.71
C TRP A 570 11.71 17.28 2.35
N ASN A 571 13.02 17.12 2.54
CA ASN A 571 13.86 18.17 3.08
C ASN A 571 14.32 19.14 1.97
N THR A 572 13.54 20.20 1.75
CA THR A 572 13.84 21.19 0.70
C THR A 572 15.15 21.96 0.89
N THR A 573 15.81 21.85 2.06
CA THR A 573 17.11 22.50 2.29
C THR A 573 18.28 21.80 1.59
N GLN A 574 18.07 20.57 1.11
CA GLN A 574 19.05 19.81 0.35
C GLN A 574 19.03 20.11 -1.15
N GLU A 575 18.02 20.86 -1.60
CA GLU A 575 17.84 21.26 -2.99
C GLU A 575 18.42 22.66 -3.21
N GLU A 576 18.93 22.93 -4.41
CA GLU A 576 19.37 24.29 -4.76
C GLU A 576 18.17 25.24 -4.80
N PRO A 577 18.28 26.50 -4.32
CA PRO A 577 17.19 27.45 -4.41
C PRO A 577 16.76 27.69 -5.86
N GLY A 578 15.48 27.49 -6.17
CA GLY A 578 15.03 27.52 -7.56
C GLY A 578 13.56 27.17 -7.75
N MET A 579 13.19 27.01 -9.02
CA MET A 579 11.87 26.57 -9.45
C MET A 579 11.88 25.07 -9.75
N TYR A 580 10.92 24.34 -9.19
CA TYR A 580 10.83 22.89 -9.33
C TYR A 580 9.43 22.46 -9.75
N TYR A 581 9.38 21.43 -10.58
CA TYR A 581 8.22 20.56 -10.70
C TYR A 581 8.24 19.56 -9.55
N VAL A 582 7.12 19.47 -8.85
CA VAL A 582 6.79 18.33 -8.00
C VAL A 582 5.72 17.54 -8.72
N ALA A 583 6.02 16.29 -9.03
CA ALA A 583 5.10 15.40 -9.71
C ALA A 583 4.73 14.22 -8.83
N VAL A 584 3.49 13.77 -8.95
CA VAL A 584 2.96 12.57 -8.32
C VAL A 584 2.37 11.72 -9.43
N ARG A 585 2.73 10.44 -9.46
CA ARG A 585 2.27 9.48 -10.45
C ARG A 585 1.66 8.27 -9.75
N ALA A 586 0.41 7.97 -10.06
CA ALA A 586 -0.28 6.81 -9.52
C ALA A 586 -0.47 5.72 -10.56
N TYR A 587 -0.70 4.53 -10.05
CA TYR A 587 -0.92 3.31 -10.80
C TYR A 587 -2.09 2.54 -10.23
N ASP A 588 -2.85 1.89 -11.10
CA ASP A 588 -3.77 0.82 -10.71
C ASP A 588 -3.13 -0.57 -10.92
N THR A 589 -3.87 -1.63 -10.59
CA THR A 589 -3.42 -3.02 -10.77
C THR A 589 -3.51 -3.51 -12.21
N TRP A 590 -4.22 -2.78 -13.09
CA TRP A 590 -4.39 -3.11 -14.51
C TRP A 590 -3.28 -2.54 -15.40
N GLY A 591 -2.45 -1.66 -14.83
CA GLY A 591 -1.33 -1.00 -15.51
C GLY A 591 -1.65 0.40 -16.01
N ASN A 592 -2.84 0.95 -15.70
CA ASN A 592 -3.13 2.35 -15.99
C ASN A 592 -2.31 3.24 -15.06
N ALA A 593 -1.86 4.37 -15.60
CA ALA A 593 -1.08 5.34 -14.86
C ALA A 593 -1.55 6.75 -15.17
N GLU A 594 -1.52 7.61 -14.16
CA GLU A 594 -1.77 9.04 -14.33
C GLU A 594 -0.73 9.83 -13.56
N CYS A 595 -0.40 11.02 -14.07
CA CYS A 595 0.61 11.89 -13.50
C CYS A 595 0.06 13.30 -13.36
N ILE A 596 0.18 13.85 -12.16
CA ILE A 596 -0.12 15.25 -11.88
C ILE A 596 1.16 15.97 -11.45
N ALA A 597 1.36 17.19 -11.93
CA ALA A 597 2.51 18.01 -11.56
C ALA A 597 2.07 19.37 -11.04
N SER A 598 2.88 19.95 -10.16
CA SER A 598 2.69 21.29 -9.61
C SER A 598 4.02 22.01 -9.51
N TYR A 599 3.98 23.31 -9.80
CA TYR A 599 5.15 24.19 -9.73
C TYR A 599 5.31 24.74 -8.32
N VAL A 600 6.50 24.63 -7.77
CA VAL A 600 6.86 25.18 -6.47
C VAL A 600 8.17 25.95 -6.55
N ARG A 601 8.37 26.86 -5.60
CA ARG A 601 9.63 27.59 -5.44
C ARG A 601 10.30 27.18 -4.14
N ILE A 602 11.53 26.68 -4.23
CA ILE A 602 12.37 26.43 -3.06
C ILE A 602 13.09 27.74 -2.71
N ALA A 603 12.84 28.24 -1.50
CA ALA A 603 13.39 29.51 -1.05
C ALA A 603 14.69 29.31 -0.26
N SER A 604 15.68 30.19 -0.46
CA SER A 604 16.96 30.17 0.28
C SER A 604 16.87 30.66 1.73
N GLN A 605 15.75 31.28 2.13
CA GLN A 605 15.51 31.76 3.50
C GLN A 605 14.04 31.59 3.89
N ALA A 606 13.79 31.32 5.19
CA ALA A 606 12.44 31.23 5.74
C ALA A 606 11.60 32.51 5.44
N PRO A 607 10.30 32.37 5.12
CA PRO A 607 9.46 33.46 4.64
C PRO A 607 9.25 34.63 5.62
N LEU A 608 9.72 34.52 6.87
CA LEU A 608 9.63 35.57 7.91
C LEU A 608 10.22 36.92 7.47
N ARG A 609 11.26 36.93 6.63
CA ARG A 609 11.82 38.19 6.06
C ARG A 609 10.92 38.79 4.98
N THR A 610 10.24 37.94 4.21
CA THR A 610 9.27 38.34 3.17
C THR A 610 7.99 38.90 3.78
N TRP A 611 7.50 38.31 4.88
CA TRP A 611 6.35 38.82 5.64
C TRP A 611 6.61 40.19 6.25
N ARG A 612 7.82 40.46 6.79
CA ARG A 612 8.20 41.81 7.25
C ARG A 612 8.18 42.84 6.12
N ARG A 613 8.57 42.46 4.90
CA ARG A 613 8.47 43.33 3.71
C ARG A 613 7.04 43.53 3.26
N MET A 614 6.23 42.47 3.25
CA MET A 614 4.82 42.55 2.82
C MET A 614 3.97 43.35 3.81
N TYR A 615 4.16 43.17 5.13
CA TYR A 615 3.53 44.02 6.14
C TYR A 615 3.98 45.48 6.00
N ARG A 616 5.28 45.74 5.80
CA ARG A 616 5.75 47.12 5.52
C ARG A 616 5.08 47.73 4.29
N HIS A 617 4.90 46.95 3.22
CA HIS A 617 4.20 47.42 2.02
C HIS A 617 2.69 47.60 2.25
N LEU A 618 2.04 46.73 3.02
CA LEU A 618 0.62 46.87 3.38
C LEU A 618 0.40 48.09 4.28
N PHE A 619 1.26 48.32 5.29
CA PHE A 619 1.24 49.52 6.14
C PHE A 619 1.54 50.78 5.33
N ALA A 620 2.47 50.73 4.38
CA ALA A 620 2.75 51.84 3.47
C ALA A 620 1.59 52.13 2.50
N TYR A 621 0.92 51.10 1.99
CA TYR A 621 -0.21 51.22 1.06
C TYR A 621 -1.47 51.74 1.75
N LEU A 622 -1.72 51.31 3.00
CA LEU A 622 -2.83 51.79 3.83
C LEU A 622 -2.58 53.16 4.46
N ARG A 623 -1.40 53.79 4.23
CA ARG A 623 -0.96 55.04 4.87
C ARG A 623 -1.14 55.04 6.40
N LEU A 624 -1.02 53.87 7.02
CA LEU A 624 -1.08 53.76 8.46
C LEU A 624 0.33 54.01 8.99
N ASP A 625 0.50 55.13 9.71
CA ASP A 625 1.75 55.45 10.37
C ASP A 625 2.07 54.32 11.39
N PRO A 626 3.21 53.62 11.29
CA PRO A 626 3.56 52.54 12.21
C PRO A 626 3.61 52.98 13.68
N PHE A 627 3.63 54.29 13.96
CA PHE A 627 3.59 54.87 15.30
C PHE A 627 2.17 55.13 15.85
N GLN A 628 1.10 54.96 15.06
CA GLN A 628 -0.29 55.15 15.50
C GLN A 628 -1.05 53.84 15.77
N VAL A 629 -0.39 52.69 15.61
CA VAL A 629 -0.96 51.42 16.07
C VAL A 629 -0.94 51.43 17.61
N PRO A 630 -2.06 51.24 18.31
CA PRO A 630 -2.09 51.26 19.77
C PRO A 630 -1.03 50.30 20.32
N ALA A 631 -0.21 50.76 21.26
CA ALA A 631 0.86 49.96 21.86
C ALA A 631 0.35 48.58 22.34
N LEU A 632 -0.92 48.49 22.73
CA LEU A 632 -1.62 47.25 23.08
C LEU A 632 -1.68 46.21 21.95
N LEU A 633 -1.82 46.61 20.68
CA LEU A 633 -1.87 45.68 19.54
C LEU A 633 -0.48 45.12 19.21
N VAL A 634 0.56 45.95 19.31
CA VAL A 634 1.96 45.54 19.12
C VAL A 634 2.41 44.62 20.25
N ASP A 635 2.00 44.92 21.48
CA ASP A 635 2.32 44.11 22.64
C ASP A 635 1.50 42.81 22.69
N TRP A 636 0.25 42.84 22.18
CA TRP A 636 -0.57 41.65 21.95
C TRP A 636 0.06 40.74 20.88
N LEU A 637 0.48 41.30 19.74
CA LEU A 637 1.19 40.56 18.69
C LEU A 637 2.55 40.02 19.17
N ARG A 638 3.31 40.77 19.97
CA ARG A 638 4.57 40.29 20.57
C ARG A 638 4.33 39.13 21.54
N ARG A 639 3.36 39.24 22.43
CA ARG A 639 3.06 38.21 23.43
C ARG A 639 2.49 36.93 22.79
N HIS A 640 1.71 37.05 21.72
CA HIS A 640 1.17 35.87 21.03
C HIS A 640 2.19 35.21 20.09
N ILE A 641 3.03 35.97 19.38
CA ILE A 641 4.07 35.38 18.51
C ILE A 641 5.16 34.67 19.32
N VAL A 642 5.48 35.15 20.53
CA VAL A 642 6.49 34.49 21.40
C VAL A 642 5.94 33.21 22.06
N HIS A 643 4.63 33.10 22.28
CA HIS A 643 4.04 31.90 22.87
C HIS A 643 3.70 30.78 21.87
N THR A 644 3.66 31.04 20.56
CA THR A 644 3.43 29.99 19.55
C THR A 644 4.72 29.30 19.06
N TYR A 645 5.89 29.74 19.51
CA TYR A 645 7.20 29.22 19.05
C TYR A 645 8.17 28.95 20.21
N ARG A 646 7.66 28.43 21.32
CA ARG A 646 8.46 27.66 22.28
C ARG A 646 7.94 26.24 22.36
#